data_AF-A0A7C1L1J0-F1
#
_entry.id   AF-A0A7C1L1J0-F1
#
_cell.length_a   1.000
_cell.length_b   1.000
_cell.length_c   1.000
_cell.angle_alpha   90.00
_cell.angle_beta   90.00
_cell.angle_gamma   90.00
#
_symmetry.space_group_name_H-M   'P 1'
#
loop_
_entity.id
_entity.type
_entity.pdbx_description
1 polymer ?
#
loop_
_entity_poly.entity_id
_entity_poly.type
_entity_poly.pdbx_seq_one_letter_code
_entity_poly.pdbx_strand_id
1 'polypeptide(L)'
;MAVFLSAGFDVNPFISILVGIILAFTIVLIIVLNAGCGILSGEKPVIIVYPKGASTLEILAAREIRKYVYLRTGKLLEIAEENAEIKEKTDLIVVSMKDRPLVHEIARKAKLGTLLAIIDPEHYLLKTIEMKKRRVLLITSGDTVGTLYGAYRFAELLGVRFYLHGDVIPDRKIEFELPELLEDSRPIFTIRGILPFHDFPEGPDWWNTDDYKAILSQLPKLGMNFIGLHTYPEGGVGPEPTVWIGLPEDVNDEGTVKFSYPARWFTTAEGGWGYTARNTGEYVFGSNELFEHDIFGPEVMLGHSPMPETPESSNEVFNRTGIMLRETFKYAHMLGIKTCVGTETPLTIPKLLKERLKEKGKNLSNSSVVQELYEGIFSRITKTYDLDYYWFWTPENWTWGGNTEADILATRNDLLAAVNAAEKVRASYTLATCGWVIGPQTNPTYFDRLLPGDMPVSCINRQVGISTVDPAFMNIEKRPKWAIPWLEDDPALTSPQLWAGRMRSDAADAWKYKCTGLIGIHWRTRILGPTVSSLAKAAWDQSKFKEKPVIPGPKEGRVFNYPDISIDGTEDDPLYQAVRSDVSAYRLEVPAGVYNITLKFCEHVYDKKNVRVFGVNIQDEPVINSLDIFAEAGKNTALDFSFEKIIVLGGGLAIDFIRKKDYPSITGIAVENDNFSLKINCGGTDYKDYAADWEKAQPRDLATDDFYDDWALHNFGAEAVGQISQLFQKIDGQLPRPSTWVNGPGGFNPDTREWKEVSKEYEFVSDFEKIRPGIKGAGNMERFDYWLNNFTYMMKTAELNCAWGIFNDAMEKVNVEEDLKAKAALAKNTALPIYKEMVKITGEAFKYFLATVSNYGEMGNIANLNQHVIPKVLGETGKELAEALGENLPDDSVPAMRYSGEARVIVPTLRSSVIEGEVLNLKVIILDKKPPGQAELFWRQMGSGEFTGVSLEHVNRGVYSVQFPSEGVKNETIEYYVRVVTNEGNEIYFPATAPELNQTVVIIRMKDEG
;
A
#
# COMPACT_ATOMS: atom_id res chain seq x y z
N MET A 1 -3.73 -30.64 65.79
CA MET A 1 -3.45 -31.94 66.44
C MET A 1 -3.40 -31.78 67.97
N ALA A 2 -4.45 -31.20 68.56
CA ALA A 2 -4.64 -31.09 70.02
C ALA A 2 -6.08 -31.44 70.42
N VAL A 3 -6.80 -32.17 69.56
CA VAL A 3 -8.23 -32.54 69.75
C VAL A 3 -8.46 -34.06 69.55
N PHE A 4 -7.41 -34.88 69.44
CA PHE A 4 -7.55 -36.32 69.13
C PHE A 4 -6.92 -37.30 70.14
N LEU A 5 -6.71 -36.88 71.39
CA LEU A 5 -6.25 -37.78 72.46
C LEU A 5 -7.38 -38.16 73.41
N SER A 6 -8.40 -38.88 72.90
CA SER A 6 -9.36 -39.59 73.75
C SER A 6 -10.13 -40.68 72.99
N ALA A 7 -9.45 -41.65 72.39
CA ALA A 7 -10.02 -42.96 72.07
C ALA A 7 -8.88 -43.92 71.69
N GLY A 8 -8.66 -44.95 72.51
CA GLY A 8 -7.64 -45.97 72.26
C GLY A 8 -8.03 -46.87 71.09
N PHE A 9 -7.44 -46.61 69.92
CA PHE A 9 -7.42 -47.54 68.80
C PHE A 9 -5.97 -47.90 68.46
N ASP A 10 -5.68 -49.21 68.46
CA ASP A 10 -4.45 -49.79 67.93
C ASP A 10 -4.36 -49.50 66.43
N VAL A 11 -3.46 -48.61 66.05
CA VAL A 11 -3.17 -48.30 64.64
C VAL A 11 -2.06 -49.23 64.18
N ASN A 12 -2.37 -50.06 63.18
CA ASN A 12 -1.47 -51.01 62.53
C ASN A 12 -0.12 -50.31 62.16
N PRO A 13 1.04 -50.89 62.53
CA PRO A 13 2.35 -50.28 62.31
C PRO A 13 2.66 -49.98 60.84
N PHE A 14 2.01 -50.66 59.89
CA PHE A 14 2.13 -50.34 58.47
C PHE A 14 1.45 -49.01 58.07
N ILE A 15 0.36 -48.63 58.72
CA ILE A 15 -0.35 -47.37 58.44
C ILE A 15 0.44 -46.19 59.03
N SER A 16 1.05 -46.35 60.20
CA SER A 16 1.91 -45.31 60.81
C SER A 16 3.18 -45.04 59.99
N ILE A 17 3.76 -46.07 59.35
CA ILE A 17 4.91 -45.92 58.46
C ILE A 17 4.49 -45.26 57.14
N LEU A 18 3.33 -45.63 56.57
CA LEU A 18 2.83 -45.03 55.33
C LEU A 18 2.43 -43.56 55.52
N VAL A 19 1.79 -43.21 56.64
CA VAL A 19 1.46 -41.83 57.01
C VAL A 19 2.74 -41.03 57.32
N GLY A 20 3.75 -41.65 57.93
CA GLY A 20 5.06 -41.03 58.15
C GLY A 20 5.82 -40.74 56.86
N ILE A 21 5.77 -41.64 55.87
CA ILE A 21 6.37 -41.44 54.55
C ILE A 21 5.61 -40.37 53.76
N ILE A 22 4.27 -40.34 53.83
CA ILE A 22 3.44 -39.32 53.17
C ILE A 22 3.62 -37.95 53.84
N LEU A 23 3.75 -37.86 55.17
CA LEU A 23 4.06 -36.60 55.85
C LEU A 23 5.49 -36.14 55.56
N ALA A 24 6.46 -37.04 55.51
CA ALA A 24 7.84 -36.70 55.15
C ALA A 24 7.93 -36.23 53.69
N PHE A 25 7.22 -36.88 52.75
CA PHE A 25 7.13 -36.42 51.37
C PHE A 25 6.38 -35.09 51.26
N THR A 26 5.29 -34.88 52.00
CA THR A 26 4.55 -33.62 51.97
C THR A 26 5.34 -32.49 52.63
N ILE A 27 6.11 -32.74 53.70
CA ILE A 27 6.98 -31.75 54.34
C ILE A 27 8.22 -31.46 53.48
N VAL A 28 8.82 -32.45 52.82
CA VAL A 28 9.90 -32.23 51.85
C VAL A 28 9.37 -31.52 50.61
N LEU A 29 8.16 -31.81 50.14
CA LEU A 29 7.52 -31.10 49.03
C LEU A 29 7.15 -29.66 49.43
N ILE A 30 6.67 -29.42 50.66
CA ILE A 30 6.41 -28.07 51.19
C ILE A 30 7.72 -27.33 51.47
N ILE A 31 8.80 -27.98 51.89
CA ILE A 31 10.12 -27.35 52.04
C ILE A 31 10.79 -27.14 50.69
N VAL A 32 10.55 -27.97 49.66
CA VAL A 32 11.04 -27.72 48.29
C VAL A 32 10.17 -26.67 47.59
N LEU A 33 8.87 -26.61 47.87
CA LEU A 33 7.95 -25.56 47.40
C LEU A 33 8.14 -24.23 48.16
N ASN A 34 8.57 -24.24 49.44
CA ASN A 34 8.85 -23.03 50.22
C ASN A 34 10.33 -22.62 50.26
N ALA A 35 11.30 -23.51 50.03
CA ALA A 35 12.70 -23.16 49.79
C ALA A 35 12.96 -22.81 48.31
N GLY A 36 12.06 -23.21 47.41
CA GLY A 36 11.92 -22.63 46.07
C GLY A 36 11.14 -21.29 46.06
N CYS A 37 10.57 -20.89 47.20
CA CYS A 37 9.84 -19.63 47.38
C CYS A 37 10.60 -18.74 48.37
N GLY A 38 11.79 -18.30 47.94
CA GLY A 38 12.69 -17.53 48.79
C GLY A 38 13.88 -16.92 48.05
N ILE A 39 13.82 -16.82 46.72
CA ILE A 39 14.56 -15.79 45.99
C ILE A 39 13.46 -14.97 45.33
N LEU A 40 12.96 -13.96 46.05
CA LEU A 40 12.52 -12.74 45.39
C LEU A 40 13.75 -12.26 44.63
N SER A 41 13.94 -12.70 43.38
CA SER A 41 14.77 -11.97 42.44
C SER A 41 13.98 -10.70 42.19
N GLY A 42 14.17 -9.71 43.06
CA GLY A 42 13.63 -8.38 42.82
C GLY A 42 14.03 -8.02 41.40
N GLU A 43 13.05 -7.75 40.54
CA GLU A 43 13.31 -7.37 39.15
C GLU A 43 14.40 -6.31 39.16
N LYS A 44 15.50 -6.58 38.45
CA LYS A 44 16.54 -5.57 38.33
C LYS A 44 15.92 -4.38 37.61
N PRO A 45 16.01 -3.16 38.16
CA PRO A 45 15.50 -1.99 37.47
C PRO A 45 16.22 -1.86 36.12
N VAL A 46 15.48 -1.45 35.09
CA VAL A 46 16.00 -1.18 33.74
C VAL A 46 15.81 0.30 33.43
N ILE A 47 16.84 0.95 32.91
CA ILE A 47 16.80 2.36 32.50
C ILE A 47 17.23 2.47 31.03
N ILE A 48 16.56 3.34 30.27
CA ILE A 48 16.93 3.68 28.90
C ILE A 48 17.93 4.84 28.95
N VAL A 49 19.07 4.70 28.29
CA VAL A 49 20.17 5.67 28.30
C VAL A 49 20.49 6.13 26.89
N TYR A 50 20.55 7.45 26.69
CA TYR A 50 21.00 8.10 25.46
C TYR A 50 22.28 8.93 25.73
N PRO A 51 23.10 9.24 24.71
CA PRO A 51 24.42 9.84 24.91
C PRO A 51 24.34 11.32 25.30
N LYS A 52 25.39 11.85 25.93
CA LYS A 52 25.51 13.29 26.13
C LYS A 52 25.50 14.00 24.77
N GLY A 53 24.67 15.04 24.63
CA GLY A 53 24.59 15.78 23.37
C GLY A 53 23.90 15.00 22.24
N ALA A 54 23.04 14.03 22.59
CA ALA A 54 22.20 13.29 21.66
C ALA A 54 21.47 14.18 20.64
N SER A 55 21.32 13.69 19.42
CA SER A 55 20.50 14.31 18.38
C SER A 55 19.01 14.21 18.70
N THR A 56 18.16 14.94 17.96
CA THR A 56 16.70 14.80 18.06
C THR A 56 16.25 13.35 17.83
N LEU A 57 16.84 12.64 16.87
CA LEU A 57 16.49 11.24 16.57
C LEU A 57 16.96 10.25 17.63
N GLU A 58 18.12 10.44 18.26
CA GLU A 58 18.57 9.58 19.37
C GLU A 58 17.62 9.72 20.60
N ILE A 59 17.13 10.94 20.87
CA ILE A 59 16.15 11.19 21.94
C ILE A 59 14.78 10.61 21.56
N LEU A 60 14.36 10.75 20.31
CA LEU A 60 13.13 10.14 19.80
C LEU A 60 13.18 8.61 19.94
N ALA A 61 14.28 7.99 19.53
CA ALA A 61 14.48 6.54 19.65
C ALA A 61 14.35 6.06 21.10
N ALA A 62 14.96 6.77 22.07
CA ALA A 62 14.80 6.47 23.49
C ALA A 62 13.33 6.58 23.97
N ARG A 63 12.60 7.59 23.50
CA ARG A 63 11.19 7.81 23.84
C ARG A 63 10.27 6.76 23.22
N GLU A 64 10.53 6.35 21.99
CA GLU A 64 9.79 5.28 21.30
C GLU A 64 9.99 3.93 21.99
N ILE A 65 11.23 3.60 22.40
CA ILE A 65 11.50 2.42 23.23
C ILE A 65 10.64 2.45 24.51
N ARG A 66 10.65 3.58 25.24
CA ARG A 66 9.83 3.72 26.45
C ARG A 66 8.34 3.54 26.16
N LYS A 67 7.82 4.17 25.09
CA LYS A 67 6.42 4.06 24.66
C LYS A 67 6.04 2.60 24.41
N TYR A 68 6.80 1.88 23.59
CA TYR A 68 6.43 0.50 23.24
C TYR A 68 6.64 -0.49 24.38
N VAL A 69 7.63 -0.31 25.24
CA VAL A 69 7.73 -1.09 26.48
C VAL A 69 6.49 -0.84 27.35
N TYR A 70 6.09 0.41 27.56
CA TYR A 70 4.89 0.73 28.34
C TYR A 70 3.62 0.10 27.74
N LEU A 71 3.40 0.25 26.44
CA LEU A 71 2.23 -0.31 25.76
C LEU A 71 2.19 -1.85 25.85
N ARG A 72 3.35 -2.51 25.74
CA ARG A 72 3.43 -3.97 25.75
C ARG A 72 3.43 -4.59 27.14
N THR A 73 3.85 -3.86 28.17
CA THR A 73 4.15 -4.44 29.49
C THR A 73 3.49 -3.72 30.66
N GLY A 74 2.99 -2.51 30.44
CA GLY A 74 2.54 -1.59 31.49
C GLY A 74 3.66 -0.94 32.29
N LYS A 75 4.94 -1.29 32.07
CA LYS A 75 6.07 -0.70 32.79
C LYS A 75 6.55 0.57 32.10
N LEU A 76 6.51 1.68 32.83
CA LEU A 76 7.08 2.95 32.39
C LEU A 76 8.55 3.02 32.79
N LEU A 77 9.46 2.75 31.84
CA LEU A 77 10.90 2.82 32.10
C LEU A 77 11.38 4.29 32.22
N GLU A 78 12.33 4.51 33.13
CA GLU A 78 13.03 5.79 33.24
C GLU A 78 13.94 5.99 32.02
N ILE A 79 14.05 7.25 31.57
CA ILE A 79 15.00 7.67 30.55
C ILE A 79 16.03 8.60 31.20
N ALA A 80 17.31 8.35 30.96
CA ALA A 80 18.40 9.15 31.48
C ALA A 80 19.42 9.51 30.38
N GLU A 81 20.06 10.67 30.51
CA GLU A 81 21.27 10.98 29.74
C GLU A 81 22.48 10.27 30.37
N GLU A 82 23.49 9.95 29.56
CA GLU A 82 24.75 9.27 29.92
C GLU A 82 25.38 9.64 31.28
N ASN A 83 25.27 10.89 31.75
CA ASN A 83 25.91 11.35 32.98
C ASN A 83 25.03 11.25 34.23
N ALA A 84 23.81 10.70 34.12
CA ALA A 84 22.95 10.51 35.28
C ALA A 84 23.54 9.49 36.26
N GLU A 85 23.30 9.69 37.56
CA GLU A 85 23.72 8.75 38.60
C GLU A 85 22.88 7.46 38.55
N ILE A 86 23.35 6.46 37.80
CA ILE A 86 22.67 5.17 37.66
C ILE A 86 23.26 4.12 38.61
N LYS A 87 22.42 3.56 39.49
CA LYS A 87 22.80 2.51 40.47
C LYS A 87 23.54 1.34 39.79
N GLU A 88 24.57 0.82 40.47
CA GLU A 88 25.50 -0.17 39.89
C GLU A 88 24.85 -1.46 39.34
N LYS A 89 23.73 -1.88 39.93
CA LYS A 89 22.99 -3.12 39.61
C LYS A 89 21.80 -2.91 38.66
N THR A 90 21.61 -1.70 38.15
CA THR A 90 20.55 -1.37 37.18
C THR A 90 20.97 -1.81 35.78
N ASP A 91 20.14 -2.63 35.14
CA ASP A 91 20.32 -3.06 33.75
C ASP A 91 20.00 -1.88 32.80
N LEU A 92 20.63 -1.84 31.63
CA LEU A 92 20.53 -0.69 30.72
C LEU A 92 20.00 -1.09 29.33
N ILE A 93 19.20 -0.22 28.74
CA ILE A 93 19.00 -0.15 27.28
C ILE A 93 19.74 1.09 26.80
N VAL A 94 20.85 0.93 26.10
CA VAL A 94 21.65 2.03 25.56
C VAL A 94 21.28 2.23 24.10
N VAL A 95 20.83 3.43 23.74
CA VAL A 95 20.45 3.80 22.36
C VAL A 95 21.30 4.97 21.89
N SER A 96 22.18 4.73 20.92
CA SER A 96 23.18 5.71 20.51
C SER A 96 23.92 5.32 19.23
N MET A 97 24.37 6.30 18.44
CA MET A 97 25.25 6.04 17.29
C MET A 97 26.61 5.44 17.71
N LYS A 98 27.19 4.63 16.83
CA LYS A 98 28.43 3.86 17.09
C LYS A 98 29.62 4.72 17.50
N ASP A 99 29.72 5.94 16.95
CA ASP A 99 30.88 6.82 17.11
C ASP A 99 30.82 7.66 18.39
N ARG A 100 29.74 7.53 19.19
CA ARG A 100 29.59 8.25 20.45
C ARG A 100 30.53 7.68 21.52
N PRO A 101 31.11 8.51 22.41
CA PRO A 101 31.99 8.04 23.49
C PRO A 101 31.37 6.94 24.36
N LEU A 102 30.07 7.05 24.66
CA LEU A 102 29.27 6.04 25.38
C LEU A 102 29.41 4.64 24.76
N VAL A 103 29.20 4.54 23.44
CA VAL A 103 29.23 3.26 22.72
C VAL A 103 30.66 2.74 22.62
N HIS A 104 31.65 3.61 22.36
CA HIS A 104 33.06 3.23 22.35
C HIS A 104 33.52 2.64 23.69
N GLU A 105 33.08 3.20 24.81
CA GLU A 105 33.42 2.67 26.13
C GLU A 105 32.83 1.26 26.35
N ILE A 106 31.55 1.08 26.04
CA ILE A 106 30.86 -0.20 26.13
C ILE A 106 31.55 -1.23 25.23
N ALA A 107 31.78 -0.88 23.97
CA ALA A 107 32.40 -1.75 22.98
C ALA A 107 33.83 -2.15 23.33
N ARG A 108 34.63 -1.23 23.89
CA ARG A 108 35.98 -1.54 24.39
C ARG A 108 35.94 -2.57 25.52
N LYS A 109 35.03 -2.39 26.48
CA LYS A 109 34.86 -3.33 27.62
C LYS A 109 34.35 -4.70 27.15
N ALA A 110 33.47 -4.72 26.15
CA ALA A 110 32.84 -5.91 25.61
C ALA A 110 33.57 -6.53 24.40
N LYS A 111 34.72 -5.96 23.99
CA LYS A 111 35.52 -6.39 22.82
C LYS A 111 34.73 -6.43 21.49
N LEU A 112 33.89 -5.42 21.25
CA LEU A 112 33.04 -5.32 20.05
C LEU A 112 33.67 -4.53 18.89
N GLY A 113 34.97 -4.23 18.93
CA GLY A 113 35.63 -3.34 17.97
C GLY A 113 35.44 -3.75 16.50
N THR A 114 35.59 -5.04 16.18
CA THR A 114 35.39 -5.55 14.81
C THR A 114 33.94 -5.45 14.35
N LEU A 115 32.99 -5.66 15.27
CA LEU A 115 31.56 -5.58 14.96
C LEU A 115 31.13 -4.14 14.70
N LEU A 116 31.60 -3.18 15.51
CA LEU A 116 31.30 -1.76 15.28
C LEU A 116 31.94 -1.20 14.00
N ALA A 117 33.10 -1.73 13.60
CA ALA A 117 33.83 -1.24 12.43
C ALA A 117 33.08 -1.46 11.11
N ILE A 118 32.15 -2.42 11.06
CA ILE A 118 31.36 -2.76 9.85
C ILE A 118 29.94 -2.20 9.85
N ILE A 119 29.56 -1.43 10.88
CA ILE A 119 28.23 -0.82 10.96
C ILE A 119 28.23 0.46 10.12
N ASP A 120 27.55 0.44 8.97
CA ASP A 120 27.40 1.57 8.06
C ASP A 120 26.16 2.42 8.41
N PRO A 121 25.90 3.56 7.75
CA PRO A 121 24.63 4.29 7.87
C PRO A 121 23.43 3.36 7.63
N GLU A 122 22.34 3.57 8.37
CA GLU A 122 21.12 2.75 8.38
C GLU A 122 21.28 1.26 8.76
N HIS A 123 22.51 0.76 8.98
CA HIS A 123 22.78 -0.56 9.56
C HIS A 123 22.70 -0.46 11.08
N TYR A 124 21.84 -1.26 11.72
CA TYR A 124 21.74 -1.32 13.18
C TYR A 124 22.24 -2.64 13.77
N LEU A 125 22.67 -2.56 15.03
CA LEU A 125 23.04 -3.68 15.88
C LEU A 125 22.19 -3.63 17.16
N LEU A 126 21.49 -4.72 17.45
CA LEU A 126 20.88 -5.01 18.75
C LEU A 126 21.70 -6.10 19.43
N LYS A 127 22.38 -5.77 20.53
CA LYS A 127 23.22 -6.73 21.25
C LYS A 127 23.11 -6.63 22.76
N THR A 128 22.76 -7.73 23.40
CA THR A 128 22.80 -7.84 24.86
C THR A 128 24.21 -8.22 25.31
N ILE A 129 24.74 -7.46 26.26
CA ILE A 129 26.12 -7.54 26.75
C ILE A 129 26.09 -7.75 28.26
N GLU A 130 26.76 -8.80 28.71
CA GLU A 130 27.01 -9.05 30.12
C GLU A 130 28.17 -8.17 30.62
N MET A 131 27.87 -7.26 31.55
CA MET A 131 28.88 -6.52 32.31
C MET A 131 28.87 -7.02 33.76
N LYS A 132 30.01 -6.98 34.45
CA LYS A 132 30.23 -7.63 35.76
C LYS A 132 29.09 -7.52 36.80
N LYS A 133 28.29 -6.44 36.82
CA LYS A 133 27.20 -6.21 37.79
C LYS A 133 25.82 -5.96 37.13
N ARG A 134 25.72 -5.88 35.81
CA ARG A 134 24.50 -5.49 35.06
C ARG A 134 24.54 -5.97 33.61
N ARG A 135 23.38 -6.09 32.98
CA ARG A 135 23.25 -6.30 31.54
C ARG A 135 23.07 -4.98 30.80
N VAL A 136 23.54 -4.93 29.57
CA VAL A 136 23.36 -3.79 28.67
C VAL A 136 22.83 -4.29 27.34
N LEU A 137 21.61 -3.93 26.97
CA LEU A 137 21.15 -4.01 25.59
C LEU A 137 21.64 -2.78 24.84
N LEU A 138 22.61 -2.98 23.96
CA LEU A 138 23.11 -1.94 23.06
C LEU A 138 22.30 -1.94 21.77
N ILE A 139 21.64 -0.81 21.49
CA ILE A 139 20.98 -0.48 20.23
C ILE A 139 21.81 0.61 19.58
N THR A 140 22.54 0.28 18.51
CA THR A 140 23.48 1.21 17.88
C THR A 140 23.49 1.10 16.36
N SER A 141 23.88 2.19 15.69
CA SER A 141 23.92 2.29 14.22
C SER A 141 25.09 3.18 13.77
N GLY A 142 25.42 3.14 12.48
CA GLY A 142 26.37 4.06 11.85
C GLY A 142 25.88 5.51 11.81
N ASP A 143 24.58 5.75 11.96
CA ASP A 143 23.95 7.07 11.95
C ASP A 143 22.72 7.16 12.88
N THR A 144 22.12 8.36 12.96
CA THR A 144 20.96 8.63 13.80
C THR A 144 19.69 7.96 13.28
N VAL A 145 19.53 7.85 11.97
CA VAL A 145 18.36 7.23 11.31
C VAL A 145 18.33 5.72 11.59
N GLY A 146 19.43 5.01 11.40
CA GLY A 146 19.51 3.60 11.74
C GLY A 146 19.41 3.34 13.25
N THR A 147 19.78 4.31 14.11
CA THR A 147 19.54 4.20 15.55
C THR A 147 18.03 4.18 15.85
N LEU A 148 17.24 4.98 15.12
CA LEU A 148 15.78 4.96 15.19
C LEU A 148 15.21 3.65 14.63
N TYR A 149 15.76 3.11 13.53
CA TYR A 149 15.36 1.79 13.01
C TYR A 149 15.59 0.68 14.03
N GLY A 150 16.74 0.68 14.72
CA GLY A 150 17.02 -0.28 15.79
C GLY A 150 16.03 -0.20 16.96
N ALA A 151 15.54 1.00 17.30
CA ALA A 151 14.50 1.18 18.31
C ALA A 151 13.15 0.61 17.86
N TYR A 152 12.75 0.80 16.60
CA TYR A 152 11.52 0.20 16.06
C TYR A 152 11.65 -1.30 15.90
N ARG A 153 12.82 -1.82 15.51
CA ARG A 153 13.08 -3.26 15.51
C ARG A 153 12.93 -3.87 16.90
N PHE A 154 13.42 -3.18 17.93
CA PHE A 154 13.20 -3.60 19.32
C PHE A 154 11.70 -3.64 19.67
N ALA A 155 10.90 -2.66 19.21
CA ALA A 155 9.45 -2.69 19.39
C ALA A 155 8.79 -3.87 18.67
N GLU A 156 9.25 -4.24 17.47
CA GLU A 156 8.76 -5.44 16.76
C GLU A 156 9.03 -6.74 17.54
N LEU A 157 10.19 -6.83 18.20
CA LEU A 157 10.54 -7.96 19.06
C LEU A 157 9.65 -8.05 20.32
N LEU A 158 9.01 -6.95 20.73
CA LEU A 158 7.97 -6.92 21.76
C LEU A 158 6.56 -7.27 21.21
N GLY A 159 6.46 -7.53 19.91
CA GLY A 159 5.22 -7.91 19.20
C GLY A 159 4.47 -6.75 18.54
N VAL A 160 5.03 -5.54 18.46
CA VAL A 160 4.40 -4.42 17.75
C VAL A 160 4.55 -4.60 16.24
N ARG A 161 3.54 -4.23 15.44
CA ARG A 161 3.69 -4.15 13.98
C ARG A 161 3.30 -2.77 13.48
N PHE A 162 3.89 -2.36 12.36
CA PHE A 162 3.73 -1.02 11.79
C PHE A 162 3.16 -1.09 10.38
N TYR A 163 2.34 -0.10 10.04
CA TYR A 163 1.69 0.07 8.75
C TYR A 163 1.52 1.57 8.45
N LEU A 164 1.20 1.93 7.21
CA LEU A 164 0.95 3.33 6.84
C LEU A 164 -0.16 3.99 7.68
N HIS A 165 -1.18 3.22 8.05
CA HIS A 165 -2.33 3.71 8.82
C HIS A 165 -2.09 3.79 10.35
N GLY A 166 -0.97 3.25 10.87
CA GLY A 166 -0.69 3.28 12.30
C GLY A 166 -0.01 2.03 12.85
N ASP A 167 0.10 2.02 14.19
CA ASP A 167 0.74 0.96 14.95
C ASP A 167 -0.30 -0.11 15.35
N VAL A 168 0.04 -1.40 15.22
CA VAL A 168 -0.72 -2.51 15.79
C VAL A 168 -0.05 -2.95 17.08
N ILE A 169 -0.75 -2.73 18.19
CA ILE A 169 -0.34 -3.14 19.52
C ILE A 169 -1.16 -4.38 19.91
N PRO A 170 -0.53 -5.53 20.20
CA PRO A 170 -1.24 -6.70 20.70
C PRO A 170 -1.94 -6.40 22.04
N ASP A 171 -3.21 -6.76 22.13
CA ASP A 171 -4.06 -6.54 23.30
C ASP A 171 -3.48 -7.16 24.58
N ARG A 172 -2.93 -8.38 24.47
CA ARG A 172 -2.35 -9.12 25.59
C ARG A 172 -1.00 -8.51 25.97
N LYS A 173 -0.87 -7.98 27.19
CA LYS A 173 0.42 -7.55 27.75
C LYS A 173 1.35 -8.73 28.02
N ILE A 174 2.66 -8.49 27.94
CA ILE A 174 3.73 -9.43 28.29
C ILE A 174 4.47 -8.95 29.53
N GLU A 175 5.11 -9.87 30.25
CA GLU A 175 6.05 -9.50 31.30
C GLU A 175 7.30 -8.87 30.68
N PHE A 176 7.81 -7.81 31.29
CA PHE A 176 9.02 -7.16 30.80
C PHE A 176 10.26 -7.79 31.43
N GLU A 177 11.09 -8.38 30.59
CA GLU A 177 12.47 -8.74 30.89
C GLU A 177 13.38 -8.18 29.80
N LEU A 178 14.60 -7.78 30.17
CA LEU A 178 15.60 -7.37 29.18
C LEU A 178 15.99 -8.59 28.34
N PRO A 179 15.72 -8.60 27.01
CA PRO A 179 15.93 -9.78 26.18
C PRO A 179 17.41 -10.03 25.91
N GLU A 180 17.78 -11.28 25.63
CA GLU A 180 19.08 -11.63 25.08
C GLU A 180 19.04 -11.58 23.55
N LEU A 181 19.73 -10.60 22.97
CA LEU A 181 19.70 -10.33 21.54
C LEU A 181 21.10 -10.32 20.93
N LEU A 182 21.18 -10.80 19.69
CA LEU A 182 22.27 -10.56 18.75
C LEU A 182 21.66 -10.49 17.35
N GLU A 183 21.42 -9.28 16.88
CA GLU A 183 20.90 -9.01 15.54
C GLU A 183 21.73 -7.89 14.92
N ASP A 184 22.41 -8.18 13.81
CA ASP A 184 23.05 -7.19 12.94
C ASP A 184 22.27 -7.15 11.61
N SER A 185 21.65 -6.01 11.31
CA SER A 185 20.72 -5.91 10.18
C SER A 185 20.98 -4.66 9.37
N ARG A 186 20.96 -4.83 8.05
CA ARG A 186 21.18 -3.78 7.06
C ARG A 186 20.15 -3.86 5.94
N PRO A 187 19.69 -2.73 5.41
CA PRO A 187 18.81 -2.76 4.25
C PRO A 187 19.58 -3.26 3.01
N ILE A 188 18.89 -3.99 2.12
CA ILE A 188 19.47 -4.40 0.83
C ILE A 188 19.26 -3.35 -0.26
N PHE A 189 18.25 -2.49 -0.13
CA PHE A 189 18.04 -1.32 -1.00
C PHE A 189 18.38 -0.03 -0.24
N THR A 190 19.11 0.88 -0.89
CA THR A 190 19.48 2.18 -0.31
C THR A 190 18.31 3.17 -0.29
N ILE A 191 17.36 3.03 -1.22
CA ILE A 191 16.12 3.82 -1.27
C ILE A 191 14.94 2.87 -1.05
N ARG A 192 14.11 3.17 -0.06
CA ARG A 192 12.96 2.34 0.33
C ARG A 192 11.82 3.28 0.68
N GLY A 193 10.67 3.15 0.05
CA GLY A 193 9.64 4.16 0.27
C GLY A 193 8.31 3.92 -0.39
N ILE A 194 7.54 5.00 -0.44
CA ILE A 194 6.21 5.04 -1.04
C ILE A 194 6.12 6.14 -2.11
N LEU A 195 5.21 5.93 -3.03
CA LEU A 195 4.75 6.89 -4.02
C LEU A 195 3.22 7.00 -3.87
N PRO A 196 2.71 7.82 -2.94
CA PRO A 196 1.30 8.16 -2.94
C PRO A 196 1.00 8.95 -4.21
N PHE A 197 -0.01 8.52 -4.97
CA PHE A 197 -0.26 9.02 -6.32
C PHE A 197 -1.46 9.96 -6.38
N HIS A 198 -1.24 11.18 -6.88
CA HIS A 198 -2.28 12.22 -7.01
C HIS A 198 -3.10 12.00 -8.29
N ASP A 199 -4.43 11.98 -8.15
CA ASP A 199 -5.46 11.88 -9.20
C ASP A 199 -6.86 11.51 -8.63
N PHE A 200 -6.91 10.83 -7.47
CA PHE A 200 -8.16 10.31 -6.86
C PHE A 200 -8.34 10.70 -5.38
N PRO A 201 -9.59 10.83 -4.89
CA PRO A 201 -9.88 11.17 -3.48
C PRO A 201 -9.48 10.07 -2.48
N GLU A 202 -9.32 8.82 -2.94
CA GLU A 202 -8.77 7.71 -2.15
C GLU A 202 -7.30 7.92 -1.73
N GLY A 203 -6.59 8.77 -2.47
CA GLY A 203 -5.17 8.99 -2.34
C GLY A 203 -4.81 10.31 -1.63
N PRO A 204 -3.63 10.88 -1.94
CA PRO A 204 -3.09 12.07 -1.30
C PRO A 204 -3.81 13.37 -1.69
N ASP A 205 -4.75 13.37 -2.63
CA ASP A 205 -5.52 14.57 -3.03
C ASP A 205 -6.29 15.20 -1.86
N TRP A 206 -6.66 14.40 -0.85
CA TRP A 206 -7.36 14.89 0.35
C TRP A 206 -6.46 15.01 1.58
N TRP A 207 -5.16 14.76 1.45
CA TRP A 207 -4.24 14.84 2.58
C TRP A 207 -3.87 16.30 2.88
N ASN A 208 -3.98 16.65 4.16
CA ASN A 208 -3.46 17.90 4.70
C ASN A 208 -2.12 17.67 5.40
N THR A 209 -1.51 18.73 5.94
CA THR A 209 -0.21 18.66 6.63
C THR A 209 -0.17 17.56 7.71
N ASP A 210 -1.23 17.41 8.50
CA ASP A 210 -1.30 16.39 9.56
C ASP A 210 -1.39 14.96 9.00
N ASP A 211 -2.08 14.77 7.88
CA ASP A 211 -2.19 13.47 7.21
C ASP A 211 -0.83 13.04 6.66
N TYR A 212 -0.14 13.95 5.97
CA TYR A 212 1.24 13.71 5.53
C TYR A 212 2.15 13.38 6.70
N LYS A 213 2.12 14.15 7.80
CA LYS A 213 2.97 13.89 8.97
C LYS A 213 2.63 12.55 9.66
N ALA A 214 1.36 12.14 9.64
CA ALA A 214 0.95 10.83 10.15
C ALA A 214 1.61 9.70 9.33
N ILE A 215 1.52 9.75 8.00
CA ILE A 215 2.14 8.77 7.10
C ILE A 215 3.68 8.80 7.19
N LEU A 216 4.28 9.98 7.18
CA LEU A 216 5.74 10.14 7.27
C LEU A 216 6.30 9.57 8.58
N SER A 217 5.56 9.67 9.70
CA SER A 217 5.98 9.06 10.97
C SER A 217 6.00 7.53 10.94
N GLN A 218 5.30 6.91 9.99
CA GLN A 218 5.27 5.45 9.82
C GLN A 218 6.38 4.93 8.92
N LEU A 219 6.93 5.74 8.00
CA LEU A 219 8.01 5.31 7.11
C LEU A 219 9.24 4.77 7.86
N PRO A 220 9.82 5.47 8.85
CA PRO A 220 10.98 4.93 9.56
C PRO A 220 10.66 3.68 10.39
N LYS A 221 9.40 3.53 10.85
CA LYS A 221 8.92 2.33 11.54
C LYS A 221 8.85 1.11 10.61
N LEU A 222 8.54 1.34 9.34
CA LEU A 222 8.62 0.37 8.25
C LEU A 222 10.05 0.20 7.70
N GLY A 223 11.05 0.88 8.28
CA GLY A 223 12.42 0.89 7.77
C GLY A 223 12.55 1.54 6.39
N MET A 224 11.66 2.47 6.04
CA MET A 224 11.66 3.25 4.80
C MET A 224 12.28 4.64 5.01
N ASN A 225 12.81 5.22 3.93
CA ASN A 225 13.52 6.51 3.91
C ASN A 225 13.19 7.36 2.66
N PHE A 226 12.05 7.12 1.98
CA PHE A 226 11.72 7.86 0.75
C PHE A 226 10.21 8.09 0.58
N ILE A 227 9.86 9.29 0.10
CA ILE A 227 8.54 9.63 -0.43
C ILE A 227 8.69 10.37 -1.78
N GLY A 228 7.96 9.91 -2.79
CA GLY A 228 7.87 10.60 -4.08
C GLY A 228 6.45 11.03 -4.40
N LEU A 229 6.29 12.16 -5.10
CA LEU A 229 5.00 12.65 -5.60
C LEU A 229 5.07 12.85 -7.11
N HIS A 230 4.11 12.27 -7.82
CA HIS A 230 3.86 12.59 -9.23
C HIS A 230 3.13 13.94 -9.35
N THR A 231 3.19 14.57 -10.52
CA THR A 231 2.43 15.80 -10.79
C THR A 231 1.98 15.85 -12.24
N TYR A 232 0.67 15.80 -12.48
CA TYR A 232 0.09 16.04 -13.80
C TYR A 232 0.10 17.55 -14.14
N PRO A 233 0.78 17.95 -15.23
CA PRO A 233 0.60 19.29 -15.79
C PRO A 233 -0.81 19.48 -16.40
N GLU A 234 -1.07 20.64 -17.00
CA GLU A 234 -2.36 20.91 -17.64
C GLU A 234 -2.68 19.86 -18.73
N GLY A 235 -3.85 19.20 -18.62
CA GLY A 235 -4.22 18.09 -19.49
C GLY A 235 -5.63 17.58 -19.20
N GLY A 236 -5.86 16.26 -19.34
CA GLY A 236 -7.14 15.64 -19.02
C GLY A 236 -7.44 15.53 -17.52
N VAL A 237 -6.40 15.63 -16.67
CA VAL A 237 -6.46 15.41 -15.22
C VAL A 237 -6.06 16.68 -14.48
N GLY A 238 -4.81 17.11 -14.68
CA GLY A 238 -4.25 18.33 -14.12
C GLY A 238 -4.78 19.61 -14.78
N PRO A 239 -4.22 20.78 -14.44
CA PRO A 239 -2.94 20.92 -13.75
C PRO A 239 -3.07 20.77 -12.23
N GLU A 240 -2.14 20.03 -11.65
CA GLU A 240 -2.00 19.87 -10.20
C GLU A 240 -1.08 20.94 -9.59
N PRO A 241 -1.33 21.35 -8.33
CA PRO A 241 -0.60 22.46 -7.70
C PRO A 241 0.76 22.08 -7.10
N THR A 242 1.16 20.80 -7.12
CA THR A 242 2.42 20.29 -6.55
C THR A 242 3.66 20.95 -7.16
N VAL A 243 3.69 21.07 -8.50
CA VAL A 243 4.77 21.70 -9.26
C VAL A 243 4.21 22.83 -10.11
N TRP A 244 4.68 24.05 -9.85
CA TRP A 244 4.34 25.23 -10.64
C TRP A 244 5.27 25.38 -11.84
N ILE A 245 4.73 25.72 -13.00
CA ILE A 245 5.47 25.96 -14.25
C ILE A 245 5.40 27.45 -14.59
N GLY A 246 6.55 28.10 -14.79
CA GLY A 246 6.57 29.51 -15.17
C GLY A 246 7.98 30.07 -15.34
N LEU A 247 8.10 31.39 -15.49
CA LEU A 247 9.39 32.07 -15.73
C LEU A 247 10.07 32.47 -14.41
N PRO A 248 11.41 32.53 -14.34
CA PRO A 248 12.12 32.98 -13.13
C PRO A 248 11.66 34.34 -12.59
N GLU A 249 11.26 35.27 -13.46
CA GLU A 249 10.78 36.62 -13.08
C GLU A 249 9.46 36.62 -12.28
N ASP A 250 8.68 35.53 -12.38
CA ASP A 250 7.40 35.36 -11.71
C ASP A 250 7.53 34.83 -10.27
N VAL A 251 8.76 34.47 -9.85
CA VAL A 251 9.04 33.92 -8.52
C VAL A 251 9.50 35.05 -7.58
N ASN A 252 8.84 35.19 -6.43
CA ASN A 252 9.26 36.09 -5.35
C ASN A 252 10.43 35.48 -4.54
N ASP A 253 11.04 36.26 -3.64
CA ASP A 253 12.17 35.77 -2.84
C ASP A 253 11.77 34.76 -1.77
N GLU A 254 10.52 34.81 -1.31
CA GLU A 254 9.96 33.87 -0.33
C GLU A 254 9.45 32.56 -0.95
N GLY A 255 9.58 32.41 -2.28
CA GLY A 255 9.11 31.23 -3.03
C GLY A 255 7.62 31.26 -3.42
N THR A 256 6.94 32.39 -3.22
CA THR A 256 5.58 32.61 -3.75
C THR A 256 5.61 33.05 -5.22
N VAL A 257 4.49 32.93 -5.92
CA VAL A 257 4.38 33.29 -7.35
C VAL A 257 3.55 34.55 -7.58
N LYS A 258 3.97 35.36 -8.55
CA LYS A 258 3.24 36.55 -9.05
C LYS A 258 2.23 36.18 -10.15
N PHE A 259 2.46 35.07 -10.82
CA PHE A 259 1.61 34.56 -11.89
C PHE A 259 1.55 33.04 -11.83
N SER A 260 0.34 32.53 -12.07
CA SER A 260 0.07 31.14 -12.28
C SER A 260 -1.18 30.99 -13.15
N TYR A 261 -1.69 29.78 -13.21
CA TYR A 261 -2.91 29.36 -13.91
C TYR A 261 -3.74 28.54 -12.92
N PRO A 262 -5.05 28.37 -13.16
CA PRO A 262 -5.88 27.55 -12.28
C PRO A 262 -5.33 26.14 -12.17
N ALA A 263 -5.16 25.65 -10.94
CA ALA A 263 -4.73 24.30 -10.62
C ALA A 263 -5.61 23.72 -9.51
N ARG A 264 -5.68 22.40 -9.42
CA ARG A 264 -6.55 21.70 -8.47
C ARG A 264 -6.02 20.33 -8.08
N TRP A 265 -6.45 19.87 -6.90
CA TRP A 265 -6.57 18.45 -6.56
C TRP A 265 -8.04 18.10 -6.45
N PHE A 266 -8.36 16.81 -6.39
CA PHE A 266 -9.72 16.31 -6.39
C PHE A 266 -10.57 16.93 -5.28
N THR A 267 -11.75 17.43 -5.63
CA THR A 267 -12.80 17.84 -4.68
C THR A 267 -14.15 17.28 -5.09
N THR A 268 -15.10 17.14 -4.17
CA THR A 268 -16.43 16.60 -4.51
C THR A 268 -17.24 17.49 -5.47
N ALA A 269 -16.79 18.73 -5.72
CA ALA A 269 -17.39 19.65 -6.69
C ALA A 269 -17.01 19.37 -8.16
N GLU A 270 -16.21 18.34 -8.46
CA GLU A 270 -15.71 18.05 -9.81
C GLU A 270 -16.21 16.74 -10.41
N GLY A 271 -15.97 16.56 -11.71
CA GLY A 271 -16.38 15.36 -12.47
C GLY A 271 -15.30 14.74 -13.37
N GLY A 272 -14.06 14.61 -12.89
CA GLY A 272 -12.98 13.89 -13.60
C GLY A 272 -13.07 12.37 -13.43
N TRP A 273 -12.42 11.59 -14.30
CA TRP A 273 -12.33 10.11 -14.17
C TRP A 273 -13.66 9.39 -13.92
N GLY A 274 -14.73 9.83 -14.59
CA GLY A 274 -16.05 9.22 -14.44
C GLY A 274 -16.78 9.56 -13.13
N TYR A 275 -16.19 10.34 -12.23
CA TYR A 275 -16.88 10.90 -11.08
C TYR A 275 -17.86 11.98 -11.55
N THR A 276 -18.95 12.16 -10.81
CA THR A 276 -19.92 13.23 -11.03
C THR A 276 -19.90 14.19 -9.83
N ALA A 277 -19.86 15.50 -10.11
CA ALA A 277 -19.88 16.51 -9.06
C ALA A 277 -21.13 16.34 -8.19
N ARG A 278 -20.94 16.28 -6.87
CA ARG A 278 -22.04 16.04 -5.92
C ARG A 278 -21.68 16.60 -4.55
N ASN A 279 -22.64 17.27 -3.92
CA ASN A 279 -22.49 17.68 -2.54
C ASN A 279 -22.48 16.45 -1.64
N THR A 280 -21.57 16.40 -0.68
CA THR A 280 -21.54 15.31 0.31
C THR A 280 -22.83 15.23 1.13
N GLY A 281 -23.61 16.33 1.23
CA GLY A 281 -24.94 16.35 1.84
C GLY A 281 -25.96 15.43 1.16
N GLU A 282 -25.72 15.12 -0.11
CA GLU A 282 -26.56 14.24 -0.94
C GLU A 282 -26.08 12.77 -0.91
N TYR A 283 -25.00 12.47 -0.17
CA TYR A 283 -24.49 11.11 -0.10
C TYR A 283 -25.44 10.20 0.68
N VAL A 284 -25.69 9.02 0.12
CA VAL A 284 -26.73 8.10 0.59
C VAL A 284 -26.20 7.12 1.64
N PHE A 285 -27.12 6.38 2.25
CA PHE A 285 -26.91 5.35 3.26
C PHE A 285 -26.19 5.82 4.53
N GLY A 286 -26.31 7.11 4.87
CA GLY A 286 -25.62 7.73 6.01
C GLY A 286 -24.19 8.18 5.73
N SER A 287 -23.73 8.06 4.48
CA SER A 287 -22.38 8.47 4.08
C SER A 287 -22.14 9.97 4.22
N ASN A 288 -23.20 10.78 4.17
CA ASN A 288 -23.17 12.22 4.39
C ASN A 288 -22.59 12.60 5.77
N GLU A 289 -22.74 11.74 6.78
CA GLU A 289 -22.28 12.01 8.15
C GLU A 289 -20.76 12.04 8.29
N LEU A 290 -20.01 11.54 7.31
CA LEU A 290 -18.54 11.50 7.32
C LEU A 290 -17.88 12.85 7.03
N PHE A 291 -18.64 13.85 6.55
CA PHE A 291 -18.09 15.08 5.99
C PHE A 291 -18.63 16.32 6.72
N GLU A 292 -17.81 17.35 6.89
CA GLU A 292 -18.23 18.61 7.52
C GLU A 292 -18.74 19.67 6.51
N HIS A 293 -18.42 19.50 5.22
CA HIS A 293 -18.74 20.44 4.14
C HIS A 293 -19.35 19.73 2.93
N ASP A 294 -20.26 20.39 2.22
CA ASP A 294 -20.86 19.86 0.98
C ASP A 294 -19.84 19.69 -0.14
N ILE A 295 -18.97 20.70 -0.29
CA ILE A 295 -17.78 20.60 -1.14
C ILE A 295 -16.62 20.19 -0.24
N PHE A 296 -16.16 18.96 -0.40
CA PHE A 296 -15.08 18.39 0.39
C PHE A 296 -13.81 18.22 -0.44
N GLY A 297 -12.66 18.47 0.17
CA GLY A 297 -11.35 18.44 -0.44
C GLY A 297 -10.27 18.91 0.55
N PRO A 298 -9.00 19.01 0.10
CA PRO A 298 -7.90 19.43 0.95
C PRO A 298 -7.98 20.93 1.29
N GLU A 299 -7.38 21.35 2.40
CA GLU A 299 -7.37 22.74 2.87
C GLU A 299 -6.80 23.73 1.85
N VAL A 300 -5.85 23.27 1.02
CA VAL A 300 -5.26 24.10 -0.04
C VAL A 300 -6.29 24.54 -1.09
N MET A 301 -7.38 23.77 -1.25
CA MET A 301 -8.49 24.06 -2.16
C MET A 301 -9.66 24.80 -1.50
N LEU A 302 -9.62 25.04 -0.18
CA LEU A 302 -10.73 25.66 0.55
C LEU A 302 -11.04 27.06 -0.02
N GLY A 303 -12.27 27.22 -0.52
CA GLY A 303 -12.75 28.45 -1.16
C GLY A 303 -12.38 28.60 -2.64
N HIS A 304 -11.77 27.58 -3.26
CA HIS A 304 -11.29 27.59 -4.64
C HIS A 304 -11.73 26.35 -5.44
N SER A 305 -12.75 25.62 -4.98
CA SER A 305 -13.30 24.46 -5.67
C SER A 305 -14.42 24.84 -6.64
N PRO A 306 -14.57 24.15 -7.79
CA PRO A 306 -13.72 23.06 -8.28
C PRO A 306 -12.37 23.54 -8.84
N MET A 307 -12.24 24.83 -9.19
CA MET A 307 -11.00 25.48 -9.59
C MET A 307 -10.99 26.95 -9.17
N PRO A 308 -9.81 27.56 -8.94
CA PRO A 308 -9.71 28.99 -8.68
C PRO A 308 -10.14 29.82 -9.90
N GLU A 309 -10.92 30.87 -9.68
CA GLU A 309 -11.55 31.67 -10.75
C GLU A 309 -10.76 32.91 -11.15
N THR A 310 -9.81 33.35 -10.33
CA THR A 310 -9.03 34.59 -10.53
C THR A 310 -7.53 34.32 -10.58
N PRO A 311 -6.71 35.22 -11.17
CA PRO A 311 -5.26 35.11 -11.11
C PRO A 311 -4.73 35.08 -9.66
N GLU A 312 -5.30 35.87 -8.76
CA GLU A 312 -4.89 35.92 -7.35
C GLU A 312 -5.20 34.60 -6.64
N SER A 313 -6.39 34.03 -6.84
CA SER A 313 -6.75 32.73 -6.26
C SER A 313 -5.93 31.58 -6.86
N SER A 314 -5.57 31.68 -8.14
CA SER A 314 -4.64 30.72 -8.77
C SER A 314 -3.26 30.79 -8.13
N ASN A 315 -2.74 31.99 -7.85
CA ASN A 315 -1.46 32.14 -7.13
C ASN A 315 -1.56 31.58 -5.70
N GLU A 316 -2.69 31.84 -5.04
CA GLU A 316 -2.95 31.41 -3.67
C GLU A 316 -2.92 29.88 -3.54
N VAL A 317 -3.56 29.12 -4.42
CA VAL A 317 -3.54 27.64 -4.40
C VAL A 317 -2.10 27.09 -4.49
N PHE A 318 -1.30 27.60 -5.42
CA PHE A 318 0.12 27.19 -5.54
C PHE A 318 0.93 27.58 -4.30
N ASN A 319 0.67 28.75 -3.71
CA ASN A 319 1.38 29.23 -2.52
C ASN A 319 1.01 28.41 -1.29
N ARG A 320 -0.29 28.11 -1.07
CA ARG A 320 -0.76 27.25 0.02
C ARG A 320 -0.16 25.85 -0.09
N THR A 321 -0.15 25.27 -1.30
CA THR A 321 0.47 23.96 -1.57
C THR A 321 1.98 23.98 -1.28
N GLY A 322 2.68 25.05 -1.69
CA GLY A 322 4.09 25.23 -1.39
C GLY A 322 4.40 25.30 0.11
N ILE A 323 3.57 25.99 0.90
CA ILE A 323 3.69 26.07 2.36
C ILE A 323 3.46 24.69 3.00
N MET A 324 2.41 23.99 2.58
CA MET A 324 2.12 22.64 3.06
C MET A 324 3.30 21.69 2.82
N LEU A 325 3.83 21.66 1.59
CA LEU A 325 4.97 20.81 1.23
C LEU A 325 6.25 21.22 1.98
N ARG A 326 6.48 22.51 2.26
CA ARG A 326 7.61 22.97 3.08
C ARG A 326 7.56 22.37 4.48
N GLU A 327 6.41 22.44 5.15
CA GLU A 327 6.24 21.89 6.50
C GLU A 327 6.34 20.37 6.51
N THR A 328 5.72 19.71 5.53
CA THR A 328 5.74 18.26 5.36
C THR A 328 7.16 17.73 5.08
N PHE A 329 7.89 18.33 4.15
CA PHE A 329 9.24 17.86 3.78
C PHE A 329 10.28 18.18 4.85
N LYS A 330 10.16 19.31 5.56
CA LYS A 330 10.97 19.56 6.76
C LYS A 330 10.80 18.46 7.81
N TYR A 331 9.56 18.00 8.02
CA TYR A 331 9.28 16.88 8.92
C TYR A 331 9.82 15.54 8.38
N ALA A 332 9.72 15.32 7.06
CA ALA A 332 10.30 14.15 6.40
C ALA A 332 11.83 14.08 6.60
N HIS A 333 12.55 15.16 6.32
CA HIS A 333 14.00 15.24 6.47
C HIS A 333 14.47 15.06 7.91
N MET A 334 13.74 15.61 8.89
CA MET A 334 14.01 15.36 10.31
C MET A 334 14.01 13.85 10.63
N LEU A 335 13.16 13.07 9.98
CA LEU A 335 13.06 11.61 10.13
C LEU A 335 14.01 10.82 9.21
N GLY A 336 14.87 11.49 8.44
CA GLY A 336 15.76 10.85 7.48
C GLY A 336 15.08 10.40 6.19
N ILE A 337 13.89 10.93 5.88
CA ILE A 337 13.13 10.58 4.68
C ILE A 337 13.50 11.54 3.56
N LYS A 338 13.91 10.99 2.43
CA LYS A 338 14.22 11.71 1.20
C LYS A 338 12.94 12.06 0.44
N THR A 339 12.90 13.24 -0.15
CA THR A 339 11.70 13.78 -0.81
C THR A 339 11.90 13.92 -2.32
N CYS A 340 10.86 13.59 -3.08
CA CYS A 340 10.88 13.70 -4.54
C CYS A 340 9.55 14.26 -5.06
N VAL A 341 9.62 15.19 -6.01
CA VAL A 341 8.48 15.68 -6.79
C VAL A 341 8.87 15.71 -8.26
N GLY A 342 7.90 15.89 -9.16
CA GLY A 342 8.22 16.29 -10.53
C GLY A 342 7.11 15.98 -11.51
N THR A 343 7.35 16.28 -12.77
CA THR A 343 6.32 16.34 -13.81
C THR A 343 6.60 15.36 -14.94
N GLU A 344 5.61 15.18 -15.81
CA GLU A 344 5.79 14.50 -17.09
C GLU A 344 6.78 15.21 -18.02
N THR A 345 7.44 14.43 -18.88
CA THR A 345 8.34 14.88 -19.96
C THR A 345 7.89 14.27 -21.31
N PRO A 346 7.80 15.05 -22.42
CA PRO A 346 8.13 16.47 -22.52
C PRO A 346 7.23 17.38 -21.67
N LEU A 347 7.74 18.54 -21.24
CA LEU A 347 6.98 19.45 -20.38
C LEU A 347 5.72 19.98 -21.08
N THR A 348 4.55 19.63 -20.53
CA THR A 348 3.28 20.18 -21.01
C THR A 348 3.05 21.57 -20.44
N ILE A 349 3.33 22.59 -21.26
CA ILE A 349 3.20 24.01 -20.87
C ILE A 349 1.70 24.40 -20.80
N PRO A 350 1.20 24.94 -19.69
CA PRO A 350 -0.22 25.33 -19.53
C PRO A 350 -0.65 26.45 -20.49
N LYS A 351 -1.93 26.48 -20.85
CA LYS A 351 -2.49 27.32 -21.91
C LYS A 351 -2.30 28.80 -21.65
N LEU A 352 -2.65 29.28 -20.45
CA LEU A 352 -2.48 30.69 -20.08
C LEU A 352 -1.00 31.11 -20.11
N LEU A 353 -0.09 30.21 -19.72
CA LEU A 353 1.34 30.46 -19.82
C LEU A 353 1.80 30.48 -21.29
N LYS A 354 1.32 29.56 -22.13
CA LYS A 354 1.61 29.57 -23.59
C LYS A 354 1.17 30.88 -24.24
N GLU A 355 0.00 31.40 -23.89
CA GLU A 355 -0.51 32.69 -24.39
C GLU A 355 0.40 33.85 -23.95
N ARG A 356 0.73 33.91 -22.66
CA ARG A 356 1.65 34.92 -22.12
C ARG A 356 3.05 34.87 -22.75
N LEU A 357 3.59 33.69 -23.00
CA LEU A 357 4.90 33.51 -23.65
C LEU A 357 4.88 34.05 -25.09
N LYS A 358 3.77 33.84 -25.82
CA LYS A 358 3.59 34.39 -27.18
C LYS A 358 3.51 35.91 -27.16
N GLU A 359 2.79 36.51 -26.23
CA GLU A 359 2.72 37.97 -26.05
C GLU A 359 4.09 38.58 -25.76
N LYS A 360 4.97 37.83 -25.07
CA LYS A 360 6.38 38.19 -24.82
C LYS A 360 7.31 37.90 -26.01
N GLY A 361 6.78 37.44 -27.15
CA GLY A 361 7.57 37.13 -28.35
C GLY A 361 8.45 35.87 -28.24
N LYS A 362 8.20 34.98 -27.27
CA LYS A 362 8.95 33.73 -27.10
C LYS A 362 8.38 32.63 -28.01
N ASN A 363 9.25 31.97 -28.76
CA ASN A 363 8.88 30.85 -29.64
C ASN A 363 8.98 29.50 -28.90
N LEU A 364 7.83 28.85 -28.68
CA LEU A 364 7.74 27.57 -27.96
C LEU A 364 8.42 26.39 -28.68
N SER A 365 8.73 26.50 -29.98
CA SER A 365 9.50 25.48 -30.69
C SER A 365 11.01 25.55 -30.38
N ASN A 366 11.45 26.57 -29.65
CA ASN A 366 12.85 26.74 -29.26
C ASN A 366 13.09 26.12 -27.88
N SER A 367 14.00 25.14 -27.81
CA SER A 367 14.43 24.49 -26.57
C SER A 367 14.91 25.47 -25.48
N SER A 368 15.41 26.66 -25.85
CA SER A 368 15.83 27.66 -24.86
C SER A 368 14.66 28.21 -24.04
N VAL A 369 13.44 28.22 -24.59
CA VAL A 369 12.24 28.63 -23.84
C VAL A 369 11.84 27.57 -22.84
N VAL A 370 11.91 26.29 -23.22
CA VAL A 370 11.66 25.16 -22.31
C VAL A 370 12.71 25.14 -21.18
N GLN A 371 13.97 25.36 -21.50
CA GLN A 371 15.04 25.51 -20.50
C GLN A 371 14.71 26.64 -19.51
N GLU A 372 14.29 27.82 -19.99
CA GLU A 372 13.92 28.95 -19.12
C GLU A 372 12.72 28.65 -18.21
N LEU A 373 11.77 27.82 -18.67
CA LEU A 373 10.67 27.35 -17.82
C LEU A 373 11.17 26.40 -16.72
N TYR A 374 12.09 25.48 -17.03
CA TYR A 374 12.75 24.67 -16.01
C TYR A 374 13.56 25.51 -15.04
N GLU A 375 14.23 26.58 -15.49
CA GLU A 375 14.90 27.52 -14.60
C GLU A 375 13.90 28.15 -13.61
N GLY A 376 12.70 28.48 -14.06
CA GLY A 376 11.62 28.99 -13.21
C GLY A 376 11.11 27.95 -12.21
N ILE A 377 10.80 26.74 -12.68
CA ILE A 377 10.38 25.59 -11.83
C ILE A 377 11.42 25.39 -10.72
N PHE A 378 12.68 25.24 -11.12
CA PHE A 378 13.73 24.88 -10.18
C PHE A 378 14.05 25.99 -9.18
N SER A 379 14.08 27.24 -9.65
CA SER A 379 14.28 28.41 -8.79
C SER A 379 13.16 28.56 -7.76
N ARG A 380 11.90 28.27 -8.15
CA ARG A 380 10.79 28.29 -7.19
C ARG A 380 10.96 27.20 -6.16
N ILE A 381 11.14 25.93 -6.58
CA ILE A 381 11.27 24.79 -5.67
C ILE A 381 12.33 25.08 -4.59
N THR A 382 13.53 25.51 -4.98
CA THR A 382 14.63 25.83 -4.05
C THR A 382 14.27 26.91 -3.02
N LYS A 383 13.34 27.83 -3.33
CA LYS A 383 12.84 28.85 -2.39
C LYS A 383 11.61 28.37 -1.60
N THR A 384 10.84 27.44 -2.14
CA THR A 384 9.54 27.03 -1.58
C THR A 384 9.67 25.86 -0.61
N TYR A 385 10.33 24.77 -0.97
CA TYR A 385 10.45 23.58 -0.11
C TYR A 385 11.75 22.83 -0.40
N ASP A 386 12.31 22.17 0.62
CA ASP A 386 13.55 21.41 0.48
C ASP A 386 13.28 20.05 -0.19
N LEU A 387 14.15 19.67 -1.13
CA LEU A 387 13.93 18.54 -2.03
C LEU A 387 15.24 17.75 -2.17
N ASP A 388 15.16 16.41 -2.21
CA ASP A 388 16.32 15.57 -2.56
C ASP A 388 16.38 15.28 -4.07
N TYR A 389 15.21 15.05 -4.69
CA TYR A 389 15.12 14.66 -6.10
C TYR A 389 14.01 15.36 -6.87
N TYR A 390 14.28 15.67 -8.14
CA TYR A 390 13.25 16.05 -9.10
C TYR A 390 13.17 15.01 -10.22
N TRP A 391 12.05 14.31 -10.36
CA TRP A 391 11.89 13.26 -11.38
C TRP A 391 11.11 13.68 -12.62
N PHE A 392 11.54 13.20 -13.78
CA PHE A 392 10.84 13.39 -15.06
C PHE A 392 10.10 12.13 -15.44
N TRP A 393 8.77 12.19 -15.55
CA TRP A 393 7.94 11.04 -15.90
C TRP A 393 7.86 10.86 -17.42
N THR A 394 8.39 9.74 -17.94
CA THR A 394 8.22 9.40 -19.36
C THR A 394 6.74 9.36 -19.73
N PRO A 395 6.33 9.63 -20.98
CA PRO A 395 4.91 9.69 -21.35
C PRO A 395 4.13 8.41 -21.07
N GLU A 396 2.90 8.53 -20.57
CA GLU A 396 2.01 7.40 -20.28
C GLU A 396 1.71 6.53 -21.49
N ASN A 397 1.42 7.18 -22.62
CA ASN A 397 1.06 6.50 -23.86
C ASN A 397 2.18 5.58 -24.38
N TRP A 398 3.43 5.73 -23.94
CA TRP A 398 4.51 4.82 -24.31
C TRP A 398 4.33 3.41 -23.72
N THR A 399 3.46 3.25 -22.72
CA THR A 399 3.11 1.94 -22.15
C THR A 399 2.27 1.12 -23.12
N TRP A 400 1.34 1.76 -23.83
CA TRP A 400 0.28 1.11 -24.61
C TRP A 400 0.32 1.43 -26.11
N GLY A 401 0.52 2.71 -26.46
CA GLY A 401 0.42 3.25 -27.81
C GLY A 401 1.73 3.29 -28.61
N GLY A 402 2.86 2.93 -28.00
CA GLY A 402 4.18 3.01 -28.64
C GLY A 402 4.78 4.41 -28.64
N ASN A 403 5.87 4.59 -29.39
CA ASN A 403 6.55 5.88 -29.56
C ASN A 403 7.12 6.02 -30.97
N THR A 404 6.98 7.22 -31.54
CA THR A 404 7.62 7.60 -32.80
C THR A 404 9.01 8.18 -32.57
N GLU A 405 9.83 8.26 -33.62
CA GLU A 405 11.15 8.91 -33.54
C GLU A 405 11.03 10.39 -33.13
N ALA A 406 9.97 11.07 -33.56
CA ALA A 406 9.70 12.45 -33.17
C ALA A 406 9.41 12.58 -31.66
N ASP A 407 8.64 11.64 -31.08
CA ASP A 407 8.37 11.62 -29.63
C ASP A 407 9.66 11.42 -28.84
N ILE A 408 10.51 10.47 -29.27
CA ILE A 408 11.79 10.18 -28.64
C ILE A 408 12.71 11.41 -28.68
N LEU A 409 12.76 12.12 -29.82
CA LEU A 409 13.55 13.34 -29.97
C LEU A 409 13.01 14.49 -29.10
N ALA A 410 11.68 14.64 -28.99
CA ALA A 410 11.06 15.65 -28.15
C ALA A 410 11.42 15.42 -26.67
N THR A 411 11.22 14.20 -26.15
CA THR A 411 11.58 13.85 -24.76
C THR A 411 13.08 14.01 -24.50
N ARG A 412 13.93 13.61 -25.44
CA ARG A 412 15.38 13.84 -25.33
C ARG A 412 15.71 15.32 -25.19
N ASN A 413 15.17 16.17 -26.06
CA ASN A 413 15.49 17.60 -26.07
C ASN A 413 14.98 18.29 -24.81
N ASP A 414 13.81 17.89 -24.32
CA ASP A 414 13.22 18.39 -23.08
C ASP A 414 14.07 18.03 -21.85
N LEU A 415 14.48 16.76 -21.72
CA LEU A 415 15.38 16.31 -20.65
C LEU A 415 16.72 17.06 -20.65
N LEU A 416 17.31 17.27 -21.83
CA LEU A 416 18.56 18.04 -21.95
C LEU A 416 18.37 19.52 -21.58
N ALA A 417 17.22 20.11 -21.92
CA ALA A 417 16.88 21.47 -21.49
C ALA A 417 16.75 21.54 -19.96
N ALA A 418 16.14 20.54 -19.32
CA ALA A 418 16.04 20.47 -17.88
C ALA A 418 17.41 20.32 -17.20
N VAL A 419 18.30 19.45 -17.71
CA VAL A 419 19.67 19.31 -17.19
C VAL A 419 20.42 20.65 -17.26
N ASN A 420 20.38 21.33 -18.42
CA ASN A 420 21.03 22.64 -18.58
C ASN A 420 20.43 23.70 -17.64
N ALA A 421 19.12 23.67 -17.41
CA ALA A 421 18.46 24.57 -16.46
C ALA A 421 18.94 24.34 -15.02
N ALA A 422 18.98 23.08 -14.58
CA ALA A 422 19.43 22.70 -13.23
C ALA A 422 20.88 23.14 -12.98
N GLU A 423 21.78 22.94 -13.95
CA GLU A 423 23.17 23.42 -13.86
C GLU A 423 23.24 24.94 -13.75
N LYS A 424 22.46 25.65 -14.57
CA LYS A 424 22.48 27.12 -14.61
C LYS A 424 21.96 27.77 -13.33
N VAL A 425 20.88 27.24 -12.75
CA VAL A 425 20.33 27.76 -11.49
C VAL A 425 20.99 27.16 -10.24
N ARG A 426 21.88 26.16 -10.44
CA ARG A 426 22.53 25.39 -9.37
C ARG A 426 21.49 24.77 -8.43
N ALA A 427 20.57 24.01 -9.02
CA ALA A 427 19.56 23.28 -8.27
C ALA A 427 20.22 22.46 -7.14
N SER A 428 19.63 22.50 -5.94
CA SER A 428 20.17 21.86 -4.73
C SER A 428 19.84 20.37 -4.61
N TYR A 429 19.16 19.81 -5.61
CA TYR A 429 18.66 18.44 -5.65
C TYR A 429 19.13 17.71 -6.90
N THR A 430 19.08 16.38 -6.84
CA THR A 430 19.48 15.50 -7.94
C THR A 430 18.31 15.30 -8.89
N LEU A 431 18.55 15.39 -10.19
CA LEU A 431 17.53 15.05 -11.18
C LEU A 431 17.38 13.52 -11.27
N ALA A 432 16.18 13.03 -11.57
CA ALA A 432 15.91 11.61 -11.80
C ALA A 432 14.99 11.45 -13.02
N THR A 433 14.98 10.28 -13.64
CA THR A 433 13.89 9.91 -14.57
C THR A 433 13.01 8.90 -13.88
N CYS A 434 11.70 9.08 -13.99
CA CYS A 434 10.68 8.12 -13.60
C CYS A 434 9.76 7.86 -14.80
N GLY A 435 8.64 7.19 -14.55
CA GLY A 435 7.55 7.17 -15.51
C GLY A 435 6.92 5.81 -15.66
N TRP A 436 6.08 5.77 -16.68
CA TRP A 436 5.33 4.60 -17.08
C TRP A 436 6.22 3.54 -17.77
N VAL A 437 7.38 3.93 -18.30
CA VAL A 437 8.41 3.05 -18.87
C VAL A 437 9.83 3.59 -18.61
N ILE A 438 10.86 2.74 -18.68
CA ILE A 438 12.27 3.16 -18.52
C ILE A 438 12.73 4.09 -19.66
N GLY A 439 12.20 3.87 -20.86
CA GLY A 439 12.59 4.59 -22.06
C GLY A 439 11.79 4.15 -23.28
N PRO A 440 12.20 4.54 -24.50
CA PRO A 440 11.52 4.17 -25.73
C PRO A 440 11.39 2.65 -25.90
N GLN A 441 10.30 2.16 -26.52
CA GLN A 441 10.04 0.71 -26.59
C GLN A 441 11.09 -0.02 -27.44
N THR A 442 11.61 0.65 -28.47
CA THR A 442 12.64 0.12 -29.36
C THR A 442 14.03 0.08 -28.73
N ASN A 443 14.27 0.89 -27.69
CA ASN A 443 15.52 0.94 -26.96
C ASN A 443 15.29 1.47 -25.53
N PRO A 444 14.91 0.59 -24.59
CA PRO A 444 14.61 1.01 -23.21
C PRO A 444 15.77 1.74 -22.51
N THR A 445 17.02 1.45 -22.89
CA THR A 445 18.23 2.08 -22.31
C THR A 445 18.66 3.39 -23.00
N TYR A 446 17.82 3.97 -23.86
CA TYR A 446 18.21 5.13 -24.68
C TYR A 446 18.72 6.31 -23.84
N PHE A 447 18.05 6.63 -22.74
CA PHE A 447 18.40 7.77 -21.88
C PHE A 447 19.63 7.51 -20.99
N ASP A 448 19.97 6.25 -20.71
CA ASP A 448 21.14 5.88 -19.89
C ASP A 448 22.47 6.39 -20.48
N ARG A 449 22.53 6.54 -21.81
CA ARG A 449 23.74 7.02 -22.50
C ARG A 449 23.81 8.53 -22.63
N LEU A 450 22.72 9.22 -22.33
CA LEU A 450 22.53 10.64 -22.62
C LEU A 450 22.56 11.49 -21.35
N LEU A 451 21.98 10.99 -20.27
CA LEU A 451 21.82 11.73 -19.03
C LEU A 451 23.03 11.56 -18.11
N PRO A 452 23.32 12.53 -17.21
CA PRO A 452 24.30 12.39 -16.14
C PRO A 452 24.17 11.06 -15.38
N GLY A 453 25.30 10.47 -14.98
CA GLY A 453 25.35 9.12 -14.38
C GLY A 453 24.91 9.06 -12.92
N ASP A 454 24.84 10.20 -12.24
CA ASP A 454 24.29 10.34 -10.90
C ASP A 454 22.75 10.40 -10.89
N MET A 455 22.11 10.72 -12.03
CA MET A 455 20.65 10.74 -12.16
C MET A 455 20.06 9.32 -12.07
N PRO A 456 19.26 9.02 -11.03
CA PRO A 456 18.56 7.74 -10.90
C PRO A 456 17.57 7.51 -12.07
N VAL A 457 17.43 6.25 -12.47
CA VAL A 457 16.37 5.82 -13.39
C VAL A 457 15.36 4.96 -12.64
N SER A 458 14.09 5.25 -12.81
CA SER A 458 12.99 4.50 -12.22
C SER A 458 11.84 4.33 -13.20
N CYS A 459 11.00 3.33 -12.97
CA CYS A 459 9.71 3.20 -13.63
C CYS A 459 8.78 2.35 -12.77
N ILE A 460 7.48 2.50 -12.99
CA ILE A 460 6.48 1.61 -12.41
C ILE A 460 6.40 0.30 -13.19
N ASN A 461 5.96 -0.77 -12.53
CA ASN A 461 5.63 -2.02 -13.24
C ASN A 461 4.45 -1.76 -14.19
N ARG A 462 4.42 -2.48 -15.32
CA ARG A 462 3.34 -2.34 -16.31
C ARG A 462 2.09 -3.10 -15.89
N GLN A 463 0.99 -2.83 -16.61
CA GLN A 463 -0.31 -3.46 -16.37
C GLN A 463 -0.74 -3.36 -14.92
N VAL A 464 -0.63 -2.17 -14.33
CA VAL A 464 -1.06 -1.89 -12.95
C VAL A 464 -0.51 -2.90 -11.93
N GLY A 465 0.78 -3.26 -12.10
CA GLY A 465 1.47 -4.21 -11.24
C GLY A 465 1.26 -5.68 -11.55
N ILE A 466 0.52 -6.04 -12.59
CA ILE A 466 0.39 -7.44 -13.02
C ILE A 466 1.69 -7.93 -13.64
N SER A 467 2.35 -7.10 -14.46
CA SER A 467 3.67 -7.44 -15.02
C SER A 467 4.76 -7.40 -13.95
N THR A 468 5.79 -8.23 -14.13
CA THR A 468 7.02 -8.19 -13.31
C THR A 468 7.74 -6.84 -13.44
N VAL A 469 8.70 -6.61 -12.54
CA VAL A 469 9.65 -5.49 -12.67
C VAL A 469 10.32 -5.56 -14.05
N ASP A 470 10.53 -4.41 -14.70
CA ASP A 470 11.05 -4.37 -16.06
C ASP A 470 12.50 -4.90 -16.12
N PRO A 471 12.76 -6.01 -16.84
CA PRO A 471 14.10 -6.61 -16.91
C PRO A 471 15.13 -5.71 -17.59
N ALA A 472 14.71 -4.65 -18.31
CA ALA A 472 15.65 -3.69 -18.90
C ALA A 472 16.51 -2.95 -17.86
N PHE A 473 16.12 -2.95 -16.56
CA PHE A 473 17.00 -2.51 -15.47
C PHE A 473 18.34 -3.26 -15.42
N MET A 474 18.41 -4.52 -15.87
CA MET A 474 19.68 -5.27 -15.94
C MET A 474 20.69 -4.64 -16.90
N ASN A 475 20.19 -3.95 -17.94
CA ASN A 475 21.01 -3.37 -18.99
C ASN A 475 21.48 -1.93 -18.67
N ILE A 476 21.16 -1.44 -17.47
CA ILE A 476 21.58 -0.13 -16.96
C ILE A 476 22.65 -0.35 -15.88
N GLU A 477 23.86 0.17 -16.11
CA GLU A 477 25.02 -0.13 -15.25
C GLU A 477 25.57 1.09 -14.50
N LYS A 478 25.37 2.31 -15.01
CA LYS A 478 26.16 3.49 -14.59
C LYS A 478 25.49 4.40 -13.55
N ARG A 479 24.30 4.06 -13.08
CA ARG A 479 23.45 4.94 -12.27
C ARG A 479 22.56 4.16 -11.29
N PRO A 480 22.03 4.82 -10.24
CA PRO A 480 21.02 4.22 -9.37
C PRO A 480 19.76 3.83 -10.15
N LYS A 481 19.10 2.77 -9.68
CA LYS A 481 17.90 2.19 -10.32
C LYS A 481 16.83 1.95 -9.29
N TRP A 482 15.64 2.49 -9.48
CA TRP A 482 14.53 2.33 -8.53
C TRP A 482 13.35 1.63 -9.18
N ALA A 483 13.02 0.43 -8.70
CA ALA A 483 11.83 -0.27 -9.11
C ALA A 483 10.63 0.27 -8.33
N ILE A 484 9.51 0.51 -9.03
CA ILE A 484 8.29 1.02 -8.41
C ILE A 484 7.11 0.03 -8.61
N PRO A 485 7.04 -1.07 -7.84
CA PRO A 485 5.88 -1.96 -7.87
C PRO A 485 4.60 -1.28 -7.38
N TRP A 486 3.47 -1.73 -7.93
CA TRP A 486 2.14 -1.31 -7.50
C TRP A 486 1.71 -2.09 -6.26
N LEU A 487 1.42 -1.37 -5.16
CA LEU A 487 0.88 -1.98 -3.94
C LEU A 487 -0.60 -2.34 -4.09
N GLU A 488 -1.26 -1.72 -5.06
CA GLU A 488 -2.65 -1.93 -5.47
C GLU A 488 -2.81 -1.41 -6.89
N ASP A 489 -3.86 -1.81 -7.59
CA ASP A 489 -4.26 -1.18 -8.84
C ASP A 489 -5.47 -0.24 -8.66
N ASP A 490 -5.57 0.69 -9.61
CA ASP A 490 -6.63 1.67 -9.72
C ASP A 490 -7.94 1.13 -10.32
N PRO A 491 -8.01 0.11 -11.20
CA PRO A 491 -9.30 -0.38 -11.67
C PRO A 491 -10.13 -1.01 -10.55
N ALA A 492 -9.53 -1.72 -9.59
CA ALA A 492 -10.25 -2.32 -8.44
C ALA A 492 -10.06 -1.53 -7.14
N LEU A 493 -9.96 -0.20 -7.23
CA LEU A 493 -9.66 0.67 -6.09
C LEU A 493 -10.73 0.65 -4.99
N THR A 494 -11.95 0.19 -5.28
CA THR A 494 -13.04 -0.02 -4.31
C THR A 494 -13.09 -1.46 -3.79
N SER A 495 -12.09 -2.31 -4.04
CA SER A 495 -12.05 -3.68 -3.52
C SER A 495 -10.73 -3.97 -2.79
N PRO A 496 -10.73 -4.91 -1.82
CA PRO A 496 -9.49 -5.40 -1.21
C PRO A 496 -8.56 -6.05 -2.23
N GLN A 497 -7.26 -5.80 -2.10
CA GLN A 497 -6.23 -6.36 -2.99
C GLN A 497 -5.07 -6.90 -2.12
N LEU A 498 -5.04 -8.22 -1.95
CA LEU A 498 -3.98 -8.91 -1.20
C LEU A 498 -2.90 -9.36 -2.17
N TRP A 499 -1.72 -8.73 -2.10
CA TRP A 499 -0.59 -8.98 -3.01
C TRP A 499 0.75 -9.15 -2.26
N ALA A 500 0.74 -9.77 -1.09
CA ALA A 500 1.95 -9.94 -0.28
C ALA A 500 3.01 -10.77 -1.00
N GLY A 501 2.62 -11.87 -1.65
CA GLY A 501 3.50 -12.73 -2.44
C GLY A 501 4.01 -12.08 -3.71
N ARG A 502 3.20 -11.20 -4.31
CA ARG A 502 3.61 -10.37 -5.46
C ARG A 502 4.71 -9.38 -5.06
N MET A 503 4.55 -8.70 -3.93
CA MET A 503 5.56 -7.74 -3.45
C MET A 503 6.91 -8.40 -3.15
N ARG A 504 6.89 -9.62 -2.62
CA ARG A 504 8.12 -10.43 -2.48
C ARG A 504 8.77 -10.70 -3.83
N SER A 505 7.97 -11.00 -4.84
CA SER A 505 8.45 -11.33 -6.19
C SER A 505 9.02 -10.10 -6.89
N ASP A 506 8.34 -8.96 -6.81
CA ASP A 506 8.84 -7.70 -7.34
C ASP A 506 10.12 -7.25 -6.63
N ALA A 507 10.21 -7.42 -5.31
CA ALA A 507 11.43 -7.14 -4.56
C ALA A 507 12.59 -8.08 -4.97
N ALA A 508 12.31 -9.36 -5.22
CA ALA A 508 13.31 -10.32 -5.70
C ALA A 508 13.80 -9.99 -7.12
N ASP A 509 12.89 -9.61 -8.02
CA ASP A 509 13.22 -9.17 -9.37
C ASP A 509 14.05 -7.88 -9.33
N ALA A 510 13.64 -6.87 -8.54
CA ALA A 510 14.39 -5.64 -8.35
C ALA A 510 15.82 -5.91 -7.85
N TRP A 511 15.96 -6.79 -6.86
CA TRP A 511 17.28 -7.19 -6.34
C TRP A 511 18.12 -7.90 -7.40
N LYS A 512 17.53 -8.87 -8.12
CA LYS A 512 18.17 -9.59 -9.24
C LYS A 512 18.64 -8.63 -10.33
N TYR A 513 17.87 -7.58 -10.62
CA TYR A 513 18.20 -6.57 -11.63
C TYR A 513 19.16 -5.49 -11.11
N LYS A 514 19.68 -5.67 -9.90
CA LYS A 514 20.60 -4.75 -9.20
C LYS A 514 20.00 -3.35 -9.03
N CYS A 515 18.68 -3.28 -8.82
CA CYS A 515 18.05 -2.04 -8.40
C CYS A 515 18.54 -1.64 -7.01
N THR A 516 18.81 -0.35 -6.84
CA THR A 516 19.23 0.24 -5.57
C THR A 516 18.04 0.80 -4.79
N GLY A 517 16.88 0.93 -5.42
CA GLY A 517 15.65 1.44 -4.79
C GLY A 517 14.44 0.55 -5.03
N LEU A 518 13.56 0.51 -4.03
CA LEU A 518 12.29 -0.22 -4.04
C LEU A 518 11.20 0.66 -3.43
N ILE A 519 10.23 1.09 -4.24
CA ILE A 519 9.23 2.11 -3.86
C ILE A 519 7.83 1.58 -4.21
N GLY A 520 6.86 1.64 -3.29
CA GLY A 520 5.50 1.19 -3.58
C GLY A 520 4.58 2.33 -4.05
N ILE A 521 4.01 2.27 -5.26
CA ILE A 521 2.94 3.18 -5.69
C ILE A 521 1.59 2.77 -5.09
N HIS A 522 0.82 3.74 -4.57
CA HIS A 522 -0.49 3.50 -3.95
C HIS A 522 -1.37 4.76 -3.80
N TRP A 523 -2.60 4.54 -3.35
CA TRP A 523 -3.56 5.56 -2.93
C TRP A 523 -4.00 5.33 -1.48
N ARG A 524 -4.55 4.14 -1.18
CA ARG A 524 -5.13 3.79 0.12
C ARG A 524 -4.04 3.41 1.13
N THR A 525 -4.36 3.39 2.41
CA THR A 525 -3.35 3.18 3.48
C THR A 525 -3.63 1.99 4.40
N ARG A 526 -4.87 1.82 4.90
CA ARG A 526 -5.17 0.72 5.85
C ARG A 526 -5.34 -0.63 5.19
N ILE A 527 -6.12 -0.71 4.12
CA ILE A 527 -6.39 -1.96 3.40
C ILE A 527 -5.11 -2.59 2.82
N LEU A 528 -4.08 -1.76 2.56
CA LEU A 528 -2.78 -2.19 2.04
C LEU A 528 -1.82 -2.73 3.10
N GLY A 529 -2.22 -2.78 4.38
CA GLY A 529 -1.35 -3.21 5.48
C GLY A 529 -0.50 -4.44 5.17
N PRO A 530 -1.07 -5.57 4.69
CA PRO A 530 -0.30 -6.74 4.29
C PRO A 530 0.70 -6.45 3.16
N THR A 531 0.27 -5.78 2.10
CA THR A 531 1.06 -5.54 0.89
C THR A 531 2.25 -4.61 1.17
N VAL A 532 2.03 -3.48 1.84
CA VAL A 532 3.11 -2.53 2.18
C VAL A 532 4.10 -3.13 3.17
N SER A 533 3.62 -3.89 4.16
CA SER A 533 4.50 -4.57 5.14
C SER A 533 5.35 -5.65 4.49
N SER A 534 4.79 -6.40 3.54
CA SER A 534 5.54 -7.40 2.76
C SER A 534 6.66 -6.75 1.96
N LEU A 535 6.37 -5.65 1.24
CA LEU A 535 7.37 -4.89 0.49
C LEU A 535 8.46 -4.31 1.40
N ALA A 536 8.06 -3.71 2.54
CA ALA A 536 8.97 -3.14 3.53
C ALA A 536 9.97 -4.17 4.06
N LYS A 537 9.47 -5.35 4.49
CA LYS A 537 10.32 -6.45 4.97
C LYS A 537 11.25 -6.98 3.88
N ALA A 538 10.72 -7.14 2.67
CA ALA A 538 11.50 -7.59 1.50
C ALA A 538 12.60 -6.60 1.10
N ALA A 539 12.53 -5.33 1.53
CA ALA A 539 13.56 -4.33 1.29
C ALA A 539 14.77 -4.46 2.24
N TRP A 540 14.63 -5.26 3.31
CA TRP A 540 15.65 -5.51 4.31
C TRP A 540 16.21 -6.93 4.24
N ASP A 541 15.34 -7.92 4.11
CA ASP A 541 15.73 -9.32 4.12
C ASP A 541 14.86 -10.15 3.17
N GLN A 542 15.53 -10.91 2.30
CA GLN A 542 14.91 -11.84 1.35
C GLN A 542 15.38 -13.29 1.59
N SER A 543 16.19 -13.55 2.63
CA SER A 543 16.81 -14.85 2.90
C SER A 543 15.81 -15.99 3.15
N LYS A 544 14.59 -15.65 3.60
CA LYS A 544 13.51 -16.59 3.84
C LYS A 544 12.69 -16.93 2.60
N PHE A 545 12.93 -16.25 1.47
CA PHE A 545 12.22 -16.54 0.24
C PHE A 545 12.60 -17.93 -0.24
N LYS A 546 11.61 -18.81 -0.33
CA LYS A 546 11.80 -20.16 -0.86
C LYS A 546 11.91 -20.05 -2.38
N GLU A 547 12.89 -20.74 -2.97
CA GLU A 547 12.92 -20.93 -4.42
C GLU A 547 11.59 -21.56 -4.84
N LYS A 548 10.97 -20.99 -5.87
CA LYS A 548 9.73 -21.56 -6.39
C LYS A 548 10.05 -22.91 -7.02
N PRO A 549 9.29 -23.98 -6.70
CA PRO A 549 9.30 -25.15 -7.57
C PRO A 549 8.96 -24.68 -8.99
N VAL A 550 9.65 -25.21 -10.00
CA VAL A 550 9.28 -24.99 -11.39
C VAL A 550 7.94 -25.69 -11.60
N ILE A 551 6.85 -24.91 -11.62
CA ILE A 551 5.52 -25.45 -11.92
C ILE A 551 5.35 -25.41 -13.45
N PRO A 552 5.02 -26.54 -14.10
CA PRO A 552 4.84 -26.58 -15.54
C PRO A 552 3.72 -25.64 -16.01
N GLY A 553 3.94 -24.91 -17.10
CA GLY A 553 2.95 -24.07 -17.76
C GLY A 553 3.48 -22.73 -18.27
N PRO A 554 2.59 -21.90 -18.83
CA PRO A 554 2.91 -20.55 -19.28
C PRO A 554 3.18 -19.62 -18.10
N LYS A 555 4.06 -18.65 -18.31
CA LYS A 555 4.19 -17.45 -17.48
C LYS A 555 3.51 -16.29 -18.19
N GLU A 556 2.60 -15.64 -17.47
CA GLU A 556 1.72 -14.59 -17.99
C GLU A 556 0.88 -15.07 -19.20
N GLY A 557 0.22 -14.13 -19.86
CA GLY A 557 -0.49 -14.36 -21.10
C GLY A 557 -2.01 -14.54 -20.96
N ARG A 558 -2.72 -13.92 -21.90
CA ARG A 558 -4.17 -13.97 -22.07
C ARG A 558 -4.50 -14.90 -23.23
N VAL A 559 -5.58 -15.64 -23.07
CA VAL A 559 -6.08 -16.57 -24.08
C VAL A 559 -7.10 -15.84 -24.95
N PHE A 560 -6.92 -15.95 -26.26
CA PHE A 560 -7.89 -15.50 -27.26
C PHE A 560 -8.22 -16.68 -28.17
N ASN A 561 -9.49 -16.80 -28.54
CA ASN A 561 -9.97 -17.87 -29.41
C ASN A 561 -10.73 -17.28 -30.60
N TYR A 562 -10.45 -17.81 -31.78
CA TYR A 562 -11.01 -17.38 -33.06
C TYR A 562 -11.65 -18.56 -33.82
N PRO A 563 -12.69 -19.20 -33.25
CA PRO A 563 -13.19 -20.51 -33.70
C PRO A 563 -13.78 -20.51 -35.12
N ASP A 564 -14.17 -19.35 -35.64
CA ASP A 564 -14.83 -19.19 -36.94
C ASP A 564 -13.89 -18.67 -38.06
N ILE A 565 -12.59 -18.54 -37.78
CA ILE A 565 -11.61 -18.05 -38.77
C ILE A 565 -10.90 -19.24 -39.42
N SER A 566 -10.93 -19.33 -40.75
CA SER A 566 -10.12 -20.31 -41.48
C SER A 566 -8.64 -19.90 -41.49
N ILE A 567 -7.76 -20.88 -41.33
CA ILE A 567 -6.31 -20.65 -41.24
C ILE A 567 -5.63 -21.16 -42.51
N ASP A 568 -5.01 -20.25 -43.25
CA ASP A 568 -4.28 -20.59 -44.46
C ASP A 568 -3.00 -21.38 -44.12
N GLY A 569 -2.60 -22.29 -45.01
CA GLY A 569 -1.33 -23.04 -44.88
C GLY A 569 -1.37 -24.24 -43.92
N THR A 570 -2.54 -24.64 -43.44
CA THR A 570 -2.74 -25.81 -42.58
C THR A 570 -4.08 -26.50 -42.88
N GLU A 571 -4.23 -27.76 -42.47
CA GLU A 571 -5.52 -28.49 -42.40
C GLU A 571 -5.97 -28.65 -40.93
N ASP A 572 -5.20 -28.11 -40.00
CA ASP A 572 -5.37 -28.21 -38.56
C ASP A 572 -5.76 -26.86 -37.95
N ASP A 573 -6.75 -26.18 -38.54
CA ASP A 573 -7.22 -24.85 -38.13
C ASP A 573 -7.37 -24.70 -36.60
N PRO A 574 -7.97 -25.65 -35.85
CA PRO A 574 -8.15 -25.51 -34.41
C PRO A 574 -6.85 -25.33 -33.60
N LEU A 575 -5.70 -25.78 -34.12
CA LEU A 575 -4.39 -25.62 -33.47
C LEU A 575 -3.80 -24.20 -33.67
N TYR A 576 -4.34 -23.43 -34.60
CA TYR A 576 -3.91 -22.07 -34.92
C TYR A 576 -5.03 -21.04 -34.69
N GLN A 577 -6.23 -21.45 -34.29
CA GLN A 577 -7.36 -20.56 -33.95
C GLN A 577 -7.33 -20.11 -32.49
N ALA A 578 -6.70 -20.88 -31.61
CA ALA A 578 -6.46 -20.50 -30.23
C ALA A 578 -5.04 -19.93 -30.08
N VAL A 579 -4.92 -18.81 -29.37
CA VAL A 579 -3.64 -18.15 -29.15
C VAL A 579 -3.50 -17.72 -27.70
N ARG A 580 -2.32 -17.97 -27.13
CA ARG A 580 -1.88 -17.27 -25.92
C ARG A 580 -1.03 -16.08 -26.32
N SER A 581 -1.52 -14.89 -26.03
CA SER A 581 -0.84 -13.62 -26.27
C SER A 581 -0.38 -12.99 -24.96
N ASP A 582 0.66 -12.16 -25.00
CA ASP A 582 1.33 -11.57 -23.82
C ASP A 582 1.96 -12.63 -22.89
N VAL A 583 2.41 -13.74 -23.48
CA VAL A 583 3.16 -14.78 -22.77
C VAL A 583 4.63 -14.41 -22.72
N SER A 584 5.23 -14.48 -21.54
CA SER A 584 6.68 -14.26 -21.38
C SER A 584 7.48 -15.55 -21.37
N ALA A 585 6.84 -16.69 -21.08
CA ALA A 585 7.53 -17.97 -21.05
C ALA A 585 6.60 -19.19 -21.06
N TYR A 586 7.14 -20.35 -21.42
CA TYR A 586 6.66 -21.66 -21.01
C TYR A 586 7.75 -22.38 -20.20
N ARG A 587 7.35 -23.08 -19.14
CA ARG A 587 8.18 -24.03 -18.40
C ARG A 587 7.54 -25.40 -18.53
N LEU A 588 8.23 -26.36 -19.13
CA LEU A 588 7.67 -27.66 -19.43
C LEU A 588 8.40 -28.75 -18.63
N GLU A 589 7.66 -29.67 -18.03
CA GLU A 589 8.25 -30.84 -17.39
C GLU A 589 8.69 -31.83 -18.47
N VAL A 590 9.99 -31.80 -18.74
CA VAL A 590 10.62 -32.60 -19.79
C VAL A 590 11.80 -33.35 -19.14
N PRO A 591 11.85 -34.68 -19.21
CA PRO A 591 12.98 -35.45 -18.69
C PRO A 591 14.31 -35.00 -19.29
N ALA A 592 15.42 -35.23 -18.58
CA ALA A 592 16.73 -34.96 -19.16
C ALA A 592 16.92 -35.78 -20.46
N GLY A 593 17.35 -35.13 -21.53
CA GLY A 593 17.38 -35.72 -22.86
C GLY A 593 17.66 -34.71 -23.97
N VAL A 594 17.64 -35.20 -25.20
CA VAL A 594 17.80 -34.38 -26.41
C VAL A 594 16.48 -34.39 -27.16
N TYR A 595 15.98 -33.21 -27.54
CA TYR A 595 14.65 -33.04 -28.11
C TYR A 595 14.67 -32.22 -29.40
N ASN A 596 13.67 -32.46 -30.24
CA ASN A 596 13.25 -31.55 -31.29
C ASN A 596 12.08 -30.73 -30.76
N ILE A 597 12.13 -29.41 -30.91
CA ILE A 597 11.11 -28.49 -30.42
C ILE A 597 10.50 -27.76 -31.61
N THR A 598 9.18 -27.83 -31.77
CA THR A 598 8.44 -27.05 -32.76
C THR A 598 7.56 -26.02 -32.07
N LEU A 599 7.68 -24.76 -32.48
CA LEU A 599 6.85 -23.65 -32.01
C LEU A 599 5.93 -23.21 -33.16
N LYS A 600 4.64 -23.08 -32.87
CA LYS A 600 3.58 -22.78 -33.83
C LYS A 600 2.97 -21.40 -33.56
N PHE A 601 2.75 -20.63 -34.62
CA PHE A 601 2.34 -19.24 -34.58
C PHE A 601 1.26 -18.93 -35.62
N CYS A 602 0.41 -17.95 -35.30
CA CYS A 602 -0.57 -17.36 -36.23
C CYS A 602 -0.83 -15.91 -35.81
N GLU A 603 -0.91 -14.97 -36.77
CA GLU A 603 -1.31 -13.58 -36.50
C GLU A 603 -2.79 -13.37 -36.83
N HIS A 604 -3.62 -13.14 -35.81
CA HIS A 604 -5.06 -12.85 -35.98
C HIS A 604 -5.43 -11.38 -35.90
N VAL A 605 -4.59 -10.57 -35.26
CA VAL A 605 -4.95 -9.19 -34.90
C VAL A 605 -4.47 -8.25 -35.99
N TYR A 606 -3.18 -8.26 -36.26
CA TYR A 606 -2.55 -7.26 -37.12
C TYR A 606 -2.58 -7.64 -38.60
N ASP A 607 -2.78 -6.61 -39.44
CA ASP A 607 -2.79 -6.67 -40.90
C ASP A 607 -1.62 -5.89 -41.53
N LYS A 608 -0.61 -5.57 -40.72
CA LYS A 608 0.57 -4.80 -41.14
C LYS A 608 1.83 -5.30 -40.43
N LYS A 609 2.96 -5.21 -41.14
CA LYS A 609 4.29 -5.58 -40.63
C LYS A 609 4.74 -4.60 -39.54
N ASN A 610 5.69 -5.06 -38.73
CA ASN A 610 6.47 -4.34 -37.73
C ASN A 610 5.64 -3.82 -36.53
N VAL A 611 4.54 -4.51 -36.22
CA VAL A 611 3.67 -4.21 -35.06
C VAL A 611 3.98 -5.12 -33.88
N ARG A 612 3.82 -6.42 -34.08
CA ARG A 612 4.19 -7.46 -33.12
C ARG A 612 5.53 -8.04 -33.52
N VAL A 613 6.53 -7.76 -32.70
CA VAL A 613 7.90 -8.24 -32.89
C VAL A 613 8.44 -8.76 -31.56
N PHE A 614 8.92 -10.01 -31.53
CA PHE A 614 9.50 -10.60 -30.32
C PHE A 614 10.59 -11.62 -30.64
N GLY A 615 11.49 -11.87 -29.69
CA GLY A 615 12.47 -12.96 -29.76
C GLY A 615 11.98 -14.20 -29.03
N VAL A 616 12.65 -15.33 -29.27
CA VAL A 616 12.44 -16.58 -28.54
C VAL A 616 13.79 -17.15 -28.11
N ASN A 617 13.91 -17.48 -26.84
CA ASN A 617 15.02 -18.25 -26.30
C ASN A 617 14.53 -19.65 -25.88
N ILE A 618 15.39 -20.65 -26.03
CA ILE A 618 15.19 -22.00 -25.52
C ILE A 618 16.41 -22.35 -24.67
N GLN A 619 16.18 -22.74 -23.41
CA GLN A 619 17.26 -23.01 -22.43
C GLN A 619 18.26 -21.86 -22.33
N ASP A 620 17.75 -20.63 -22.17
CA ASP A 620 18.51 -19.37 -22.12
C ASP A 620 19.28 -18.99 -23.40
N GLU A 621 19.27 -19.84 -24.43
CA GLU A 621 19.93 -19.58 -25.72
C GLU A 621 18.95 -18.96 -26.73
N PRO A 622 19.33 -17.87 -27.43
CA PRO A 622 18.46 -17.23 -28.41
C PRO A 622 18.32 -18.09 -29.67
N VAL A 623 17.10 -18.56 -29.95
CA VAL A 623 16.78 -19.37 -31.14
C VAL A 623 16.06 -18.58 -32.22
N ILE A 624 15.31 -17.53 -31.83
CA ILE A 624 14.75 -16.53 -32.75
C ILE A 624 15.08 -15.15 -32.22
N ASN A 625 15.88 -14.37 -32.96
CA ASN A 625 16.24 -13.02 -32.53
C ASN A 625 15.07 -12.04 -32.65
N SER A 626 14.29 -12.10 -33.74
CA SER A 626 13.22 -11.15 -34.02
C SER A 626 12.20 -11.78 -34.96
N LEU A 627 11.02 -12.12 -34.44
CA LEU A 627 9.90 -12.69 -35.16
C LEU A 627 8.79 -11.65 -35.31
N ASP A 628 8.34 -11.45 -36.54
CA ASP A 628 7.12 -10.74 -36.90
C ASP A 628 6.25 -11.72 -37.69
N ILE A 629 5.22 -12.28 -37.04
CA ILE A 629 4.41 -13.37 -37.61
C ILE A 629 3.71 -12.90 -38.89
N PHE A 630 3.19 -11.66 -38.91
CA PHE A 630 2.55 -11.10 -40.10
C PHE A 630 3.54 -10.87 -41.24
N ALA A 631 4.76 -10.42 -40.94
CA ALA A 631 5.77 -10.20 -41.98
C ALA A 631 6.22 -11.50 -42.66
N GLU A 632 6.24 -12.60 -41.90
CA GLU A 632 6.66 -13.94 -42.35
C GLU A 632 5.53 -14.71 -43.05
N ALA A 633 4.32 -14.74 -42.48
CA ALA A 633 3.24 -15.60 -42.96
C ALA A 633 1.99 -14.84 -43.46
N GLY A 634 1.78 -13.61 -43.01
CA GLY A 634 0.52 -12.87 -43.22
C GLY A 634 -0.48 -13.08 -42.09
N LYS A 635 -1.71 -12.59 -42.29
CA LYS A 635 -2.80 -12.67 -41.31
C LYS A 635 -3.56 -13.98 -41.49
N ASN A 636 -3.89 -14.65 -40.39
CA ASN A 636 -4.60 -15.94 -40.36
C ASN A 636 -3.90 -17.03 -41.19
N THR A 637 -2.57 -17.11 -41.10
CA THR A 637 -1.75 -18.11 -41.81
C THR A 637 -0.85 -18.83 -40.81
N ALA A 638 -0.82 -20.16 -40.87
CA ALA A 638 0.00 -21.00 -40.00
C ALA A 638 1.50 -20.79 -40.25
N LEU A 639 2.28 -20.66 -39.17
CA LEU A 639 3.73 -20.50 -39.20
C LEU A 639 4.41 -21.35 -38.13
N ASP A 640 5.37 -22.18 -38.55
CA ASP A 640 6.07 -23.11 -37.67
C ASP A 640 7.59 -22.90 -37.70
N PHE A 641 8.22 -23.01 -36.54
CA PHE A 641 9.68 -23.07 -36.41
C PHE A 641 10.09 -24.31 -35.64
N SER A 642 10.98 -25.13 -36.20
CA SER A 642 11.52 -26.34 -35.58
C SER A 642 13.00 -26.21 -35.25
N PHE A 643 13.38 -26.61 -34.03
CA PHE A 643 14.73 -26.56 -33.50
C PHE A 643 15.16 -27.97 -33.10
N GLU A 644 16.24 -28.47 -33.72
CA GLU A 644 16.74 -29.82 -33.47
C GLU A 644 17.83 -29.84 -32.41
N LYS A 645 17.95 -30.99 -31.72
CA LYS A 645 19.04 -31.29 -30.79
C LYS A 645 19.14 -30.35 -29.58
N ILE A 646 18.00 -29.94 -29.04
CA ILE A 646 17.94 -29.15 -27.81
C ILE A 646 18.22 -30.04 -26.61
N ILE A 647 19.23 -29.68 -25.81
CA ILE A 647 19.68 -30.46 -24.66
C ILE A 647 18.97 -29.97 -23.39
N VAL A 648 18.30 -30.90 -22.70
CA VAL A 648 17.72 -30.68 -21.38
C VAL A 648 18.52 -31.48 -20.35
N LEU A 649 19.19 -30.80 -19.43
CA LEU A 649 20.09 -31.42 -18.45
C LEU A 649 19.40 -31.84 -17.13
N GLY A 650 18.14 -31.43 -16.93
CA GLY A 650 17.35 -31.58 -15.71
C GLY A 650 16.60 -30.29 -15.36
N GLY A 651 15.56 -30.36 -14.52
CA GLY A 651 14.78 -29.18 -14.10
C GLY A 651 13.70 -28.68 -15.07
N GLY A 652 13.50 -29.39 -16.20
CA GLY A 652 12.51 -29.06 -17.22
C GLY A 652 13.08 -28.26 -18.40
N LEU A 653 12.23 -27.96 -19.38
CA LEU A 653 12.54 -27.18 -20.57
C LEU A 653 12.01 -25.74 -20.40
N ALA A 654 12.88 -24.75 -20.59
CA ALA A 654 12.52 -23.34 -20.62
C ALA A 654 12.40 -22.81 -22.06
N ILE A 655 11.28 -22.16 -22.36
CA ILE A 655 11.05 -21.37 -23.58
C ILE A 655 10.68 -19.96 -23.11
N ASP A 656 11.43 -18.94 -23.53
CA ASP A 656 11.22 -17.55 -23.11
C ASP A 656 10.95 -16.66 -24.31
N PHE A 657 9.97 -15.76 -24.19
CA PHE A 657 9.56 -14.82 -25.24
C PHE A 657 10.03 -13.41 -24.90
N ILE A 658 10.86 -12.84 -25.75
CA ILE A 658 11.50 -11.54 -25.51
C ILE A 658 10.76 -10.47 -26.29
N ARG A 659 9.85 -9.76 -25.62
CA ARG A 659 9.08 -8.65 -26.20
C ARG A 659 10.01 -7.57 -26.79
N LYS A 660 9.80 -7.21 -28.07
CA LYS A 660 10.47 -6.07 -28.73
C LYS A 660 9.49 -4.98 -29.18
N LYS A 661 8.37 -5.37 -29.80
CA LYS A 661 7.24 -4.51 -30.19
C LYS A 661 5.94 -5.28 -29.96
N ASP A 662 4.98 -4.67 -29.26
CA ASP A 662 3.73 -5.33 -28.84
C ASP A 662 3.93 -6.71 -28.14
N TYR A 663 2.88 -7.49 -27.91
CA TYR A 663 2.89 -8.67 -27.03
C TYR A 663 3.25 -9.96 -27.78
N PRO A 664 4.19 -10.79 -27.26
CA PRO A 664 4.46 -12.10 -27.86
C PRO A 664 3.23 -12.99 -27.90
N SER A 665 3.10 -13.82 -28.93
CA SER A 665 1.97 -14.73 -29.07
C SER A 665 2.41 -16.09 -29.58
N ILE A 666 1.74 -17.16 -29.17
CA ILE A 666 2.00 -18.55 -29.59
C ILE A 666 0.70 -19.36 -29.62
N THR A 667 0.56 -20.27 -30.59
CA THR A 667 -0.62 -21.12 -30.78
C THR A 667 -0.36 -22.60 -30.46
N GLY A 668 0.90 -23.04 -30.51
CA GLY A 668 1.22 -24.41 -30.11
C GLY A 668 2.70 -24.68 -29.85
N ILE A 669 2.97 -25.69 -29.04
CA ILE A 669 4.33 -26.19 -28.74
C ILE A 669 4.33 -27.70 -28.93
N ALA A 670 5.35 -28.24 -29.57
CA ALA A 670 5.64 -29.68 -29.59
C ALA A 670 7.09 -29.93 -29.17
N VAL A 671 7.30 -30.85 -28.23
CA VAL A 671 8.60 -31.27 -27.71
C VAL A 671 8.68 -32.79 -27.86
N GLU A 672 9.56 -33.26 -28.75
CA GLU A 672 9.55 -34.65 -29.18
C GLU A 672 10.97 -35.25 -29.22
N ASN A 673 11.08 -36.51 -28.84
CA ASN A 673 12.19 -37.40 -29.17
C ASN A 673 11.68 -38.84 -29.33
N ASP A 674 12.58 -39.79 -29.57
CA ASP A 674 12.20 -41.20 -29.83
C ASP A 674 11.36 -41.85 -28.70
N ASN A 675 11.42 -41.34 -27.47
CA ASN A 675 10.80 -41.96 -26.29
C ASN A 675 9.85 -41.02 -25.51
N PHE A 676 9.66 -39.78 -25.95
CA PHE A 676 8.86 -38.77 -25.25
C PHE A 676 8.24 -37.79 -26.25
N SER A 677 6.96 -37.48 -26.05
CA SER A 677 6.22 -36.46 -26.80
C SER A 677 5.36 -35.65 -25.82
N LEU A 678 5.53 -34.34 -25.85
CA LEU A 678 4.70 -33.37 -25.13
C LEU A 678 4.26 -32.29 -26.13
N LYS A 679 2.95 -32.18 -26.35
CA LYS A 679 2.36 -31.22 -27.28
C LYS A 679 1.26 -30.42 -26.58
N ILE A 680 1.30 -29.10 -26.71
CA ILE A 680 0.40 -28.16 -26.04
C ILE A 680 -0.28 -27.28 -27.09
N ASN A 681 -1.62 -27.26 -27.09
CA ASN A 681 -2.43 -26.34 -27.89
C ASN A 681 -2.52 -25.00 -27.16
N CYS A 682 -1.57 -24.09 -27.36
CA CYS A 682 -1.41 -22.88 -26.54
C CYS A 682 -2.63 -21.94 -26.65
N GLY A 683 -3.29 -21.72 -25.53
CA GLY A 683 -4.57 -21.00 -25.43
C GLY A 683 -5.80 -21.83 -25.79
N GLY A 684 -5.64 -23.05 -26.27
CA GLY A 684 -6.74 -23.91 -26.68
C GLY A 684 -7.05 -25.05 -25.70
N THR A 685 -8.19 -25.70 -25.93
CA THR A 685 -8.52 -26.99 -25.32
C THR A 685 -7.69 -28.10 -25.96
N ASP A 686 -7.80 -29.33 -25.46
CA ASP A 686 -7.18 -30.48 -26.09
C ASP A 686 -7.64 -30.63 -27.54
N TYR A 687 -6.71 -30.98 -28.43
CA TYR A 687 -6.95 -31.16 -29.85
C TYR A 687 -6.00 -32.21 -30.42
N LYS A 688 -6.55 -33.32 -30.92
CA LYS A 688 -5.77 -34.49 -31.37
C LYS A 688 -4.79 -34.95 -30.29
N ASP A 689 -3.49 -34.98 -30.58
CA ASP A 689 -2.41 -35.35 -29.66
C ASP A 689 -1.84 -34.14 -28.89
N TYR A 690 -2.39 -32.94 -29.07
CA TYR A 690 -2.08 -31.76 -28.27
C TYR A 690 -2.97 -31.71 -27.03
N ALA A 691 -2.35 -31.64 -25.86
CA ALA A 691 -3.04 -31.38 -24.61
C ALA A 691 -3.56 -29.93 -24.56
N ALA A 692 -4.63 -29.73 -23.79
CA ALA A 692 -5.11 -28.40 -23.45
C ALA A 692 -4.00 -27.58 -22.79
N ASP A 693 -3.98 -26.28 -23.07
CA ASP A 693 -3.13 -25.36 -22.34
C ASP A 693 -3.60 -25.20 -20.90
N TRP A 694 -2.73 -24.67 -20.03
CA TRP A 694 -3.11 -24.34 -18.67
C TRP A 694 -4.13 -23.18 -18.67
N GLU A 695 -5.25 -23.35 -17.98
CA GLU A 695 -6.31 -22.33 -17.89
C GLU A 695 -5.78 -20.99 -17.36
N LYS A 696 -4.87 -21.04 -16.38
CA LYS A 696 -4.22 -19.86 -15.79
C LYS A 696 -2.71 -19.96 -15.92
N ALA A 697 -2.09 -18.82 -16.22
CA ALA A 697 -0.64 -18.71 -16.15
C ALA A 697 -0.15 -18.92 -14.71
N GLN A 698 1.09 -19.38 -14.58
CA GLN A 698 1.69 -19.65 -13.28
C GLN A 698 1.71 -18.38 -12.41
N PRO A 699 1.28 -18.44 -11.14
CA PRO A 699 1.33 -17.30 -10.24
C PRO A 699 2.78 -16.83 -10.08
N ARG A 700 3.02 -15.56 -10.44
CA ARG A 700 4.33 -14.93 -10.24
C ARG A 700 4.61 -14.60 -8.78
N ASP A 701 3.72 -14.94 -7.86
CA ASP A 701 3.80 -14.63 -6.42
C ASP A 701 4.65 -15.65 -5.64
N LEU A 702 5.51 -15.18 -4.74
CA LEU A 702 6.34 -16.00 -3.85
C LEU A 702 5.53 -16.45 -2.64
N ALA A 703 5.97 -17.53 -1.99
CA ALA A 703 5.33 -18.05 -0.78
C ALA A 703 5.23 -16.97 0.31
N THR A 704 4.15 -16.99 1.09
CA THR A 704 3.83 -15.99 2.12
C THR A 704 3.53 -16.62 3.48
N ASP A 705 3.90 -17.88 3.70
CA ASP A 705 3.58 -18.61 4.93
C ASP A 705 4.16 -17.93 6.17
N ASP A 706 5.47 -17.66 6.18
CA ASP A 706 6.13 -16.96 7.28
C ASP A 706 5.62 -15.53 7.48
N PHE A 707 5.17 -14.88 6.40
CA PHE A 707 4.60 -13.54 6.48
C PHE A 707 3.24 -13.54 7.14
N TYR A 708 2.31 -14.39 6.68
CA TYR A 708 0.95 -14.43 7.20
C TYR A 708 0.88 -15.05 8.59
N ASP A 709 1.79 -15.95 8.95
CA ASP A 709 1.94 -16.43 10.33
C ASP A 709 2.27 -15.26 11.28
N ASP A 710 3.26 -14.44 10.92
CA ASP A 710 3.64 -13.26 11.69
C ASP A 710 2.52 -12.21 11.71
N TRP A 711 1.95 -11.93 10.54
CA TRP A 711 0.91 -10.91 10.40
C TRP A 711 -0.35 -11.28 11.19
N ALA A 712 -0.83 -12.52 11.06
CA ALA A 712 -2.04 -12.97 11.75
C ALA A 712 -1.84 -13.03 13.27
N LEU A 713 -0.66 -13.47 13.74
CA LEU A 713 -0.35 -13.51 15.18
C LEU A 713 -0.53 -12.15 15.85
N HIS A 714 0.00 -11.09 15.22
CA HIS A 714 0.01 -9.76 15.82
C HIS A 714 -1.27 -8.96 15.57
N ASN A 715 -2.00 -9.26 14.49
CA ASN A 715 -3.28 -8.60 14.21
C ASN A 715 -4.46 -9.23 14.95
N PHE A 716 -4.43 -10.54 15.21
CA PHE A 716 -5.63 -11.27 15.66
C PHE A 716 -5.42 -12.14 16.91
N GLY A 717 -4.19 -12.26 17.40
CA GLY A 717 -3.84 -13.08 18.55
C GLY A 717 -3.39 -14.50 18.20
N ALA A 718 -2.84 -15.19 19.19
CA ALA A 718 -2.21 -16.50 19.01
C ALA A 718 -3.23 -17.63 18.81
N GLU A 719 -4.48 -17.42 19.24
CA GLU A 719 -5.54 -18.43 19.22
C GLU A 719 -6.04 -18.74 17.81
N ALA A 720 -5.98 -17.76 16.89
CA ALA A 720 -6.54 -17.87 15.54
C ALA A 720 -5.48 -17.90 14.43
N VAL A 721 -4.19 -17.73 14.77
CA VAL A 721 -3.09 -17.54 13.80
C VAL A 721 -3.06 -18.61 12.71
N GLY A 722 -3.14 -19.89 13.08
CA GLY A 722 -3.01 -20.99 12.11
C GLY A 722 -4.13 -21.01 11.07
N GLN A 723 -5.37 -20.76 11.49
CA GLN A 723 -6.53 -20.75 10.58
C GLN A 723 -6.51 -19.52 9.67
N ILE A 724 -6.22 -18.33 10.24
CA ILE A 724 -6.18 -17.08 9.48
C ILE A 724 -5.02 -17.09 8.50
N SER A 725 -3.83 -17.52 8.92
CA SER A 725 -2.64 -17.57 8.06
C SER A 725 -2.89 -18.47 6.85
N GLN A 726 -3.41 -19.69 7.06
CA GLN A 726 -3.75 -20.61 5.97
C GLN A 726 -4.79 -20.01 5.00
N LEU A 727 -5.80 -19.32 5.53
CA LEU A 727 -6.83 -18.69 4.71
C LEU A 727 -6.23 -17.55 3.87
N PHE A 728 -5.47 -16.64 4.49
CA PHE A 728 -4.89 -15.48 3.82
C PHE A 728 -3.86 -15.90 2.76
N GLN A 729 -3.06 -16.93 3.02
CA GLN A 729 -2.17 -17.53 2.01
C GLN A 729 -2.95 -18.04 0.78
N LYS A 730 -4.12 -18.66 0.99
CA LYS A 730 -4.94 -19.20 -0.11
C LYS A 730 -5.54 -18.10 -0.99
N ILE A 731 -5.90 -16.96 -0.40
CA ILE A 731 -6.59 -15.86 -1.10
C ILE A 731 -5.64 -14.75 -1.59
N ASP A 732 -4.39 -14.71 -1.14
CA ASP A 732 -3.36 -13.78 -1.61
C ASP A 732 -3.14 -13.95 -3.13
N GLY A 733 -3.28 -12.87 -3.88
CA GLY A 733 -3.24 -12.87 -5.34
C GLY A 733 -4.45 -13.52 -6.03
N GLN A 734 -5.45 -14.00 -5.28
CA GLN A 734 -6.58 -14.81 -5.78
C GLN A 734 -7.97 -14.25 -5.42
N LEU A 735 -8.05 -13.05 -4.85
CA LEU A 735 -9.35 -12.45 -4.51
C LEU A 735 -10.23 -12.24 -5.77
N PRO A 736 -11.54 -12.53 -5.69
CA PRO A 736 -12.50 -12.12 -6.71
C PRO A 736 -12.51 -10.61 -6.91
N ARG A 737 -12.88 -10.16 -8.12
CA ARG A 737 -12.72 -8.77 -8.54
C ARG A 737 -14.04 -8.18 -9.06
N PRO A 738 -14.95 -7.76 -8.17
CA PRO A 738 -16.26 -7.23 -8.57
C PRO A 738 -16.23 -5.74 -8.96
N SER A 739 -15.08 -5.07 -8.83
CA SER A 739 -14.83 -3.70 -9.30
C SER A 739 -13.73 -3.67 -10.37
N THR A 740 -13.85 -2.74 -11.32
CA THR A 740 -12.93 -2.61 -12.47
C THR A 740 -12.94 -1.18 -13.01
N TRP A 741 -12.14 -0.93 -14.05
CA TRP A 741 -12.09 0.36 -14.71
C TRP A 741 -13.34 0.59 -15.57
N VAL A 742 -14.17 1.57 -15.22
CA VAL A 742 -15.41 1.90 -15.95
C VAL A 742 -15.50 3.41 -16.14
N ASN A 743 -14.73 3.93 -17.11
CA ASN A 743 -14.48 5.38 -17.28
C ASN A 743 -13.71 6.04 -16.11
N GLY A 744 -13.23 5.24 -15.16
CA GLY A 744 -12.62 5.66 -13.90
C GLY A 744 -12.30 4.48 -12.98
N PRO A 745 -11.65 4.73 -11.84
CA PRO A 745 -11.26 3.71 -10.89
C PRO A 745 -12.45 3.13 -10.11
N GLY A 746 -12.40 1.85 -9.77
CA GLY A 746 -13.33 1.23 -8.82
C GLY A 746 -14.79 1.11 -9.27
N GLY A 747 -15.06 1.25 -10.57
CA GLY A 747 -16.39 1.17 -11.16
C GLY A 747 -16.94 -0.26 -11.26
N PHE A 748 -18.26 -0.39 -11.41
CA PHE A 748 -18.96 -1.68 -11.44
C PHE A 748 -19.53 -1.99 -12.83
N ASN A 749 -19.61 -3.27 -13.17
CA ASN A 749 -20.26 -3.79 -14.38
C ASN A 749 -21.30 -4.85 -14.00
N PRO A 750 -22.41 -4.98 -14.76
CA PRO A 750 -23.35 -6.06 -14.57
C PRO A 750 -22.69 -7.42 -14.84
N ASP A 751 -23.08 -8.44 -14.07
CA ASP A 751 -22.68 -9.84 -14.27
C ASP A 751 -23.94 -10.64 -14.62
N THR A 752 -23.92 -11.36 -15.75
CA THR A 752 -25.08 -12.14 -16.22
C THR A 752 -25.14 -13.53 -15.61
N ARG A 753 -24.13 -13.95 -14.83
CA ARG A 753 -24.13 -15.24 -14.14
C ARG A 753 -25.12 -15.22 -12.97
N GLU A 754 -25.68 -16.38 -12.64
CA GLU A 754 -26.54 -16.48 -11.45
C GLU A 754 -25.73 -16.30 -10.17
N TRP A 755 -26.28 -15.58 -9.18
CA TRP A 755 -25.61 -15.39 -7.88
C TRP A 755 -25.19 -16.71 -7.21
N LYS A 756 -25.96 -17.78 -7.41
CA LYS A 756 -25.63 -19.12 -6.89
C LYS A 756 -24.33 -19.69 -7.46
N GLU A 757 -23.94 -19.28 -8.66
CA GLU A 757 -22.65 -19.62 -9.25
C GLU A 757 -21.54 -18.74 -8.70
N VAL A 758 -21.73 -17.41 -8.76
CA VAL A 758 -20.73 -16.40 -8.37
C VAL A 758 -20.40 -16.46 -6.87
N SER A 759 -21.40 -16.70 -6.02
CA SER A 759 -21.21 -16.79 -4.55
C SER A 759 -20.19 -17.85 -4.11
N LYS A 760 -19.93 -18.87 -4.93
CA LYS A 760 -18.91 -19.89 -4.65
C LYS A 760 -17.49 -19.31 -4.62
N GLU A 761 -17.24 -18.25 -5.39
CA GLU A 761 -15.96 -17.54 -5.39
C GLU A 761 -15.69 -16.84 -4.04
N TYR A 762 -16.74 -16.65 -3.22
CA TYR A 762 -16.72 -15.95 -1.94
C TYR A 762 -16.87 -16.87 -0.73
N GLU A 763 -16.76 -18.20 -0.88
CA GLU A 763 -16.86 -19.16 0.25
C GLU A 763 -15.89 -18.83 1.39
N PHE A 764 -14.72 -18.27 1.04
CA PHE A 764 -13.69 -17.84 2.00
C PHE A 764 -14.19 -16.79 3.00
N VAL A 765 -15.21 -15.99 2.67
CA VAL A 765 -15.81 -15.01 3.59
C VAL A 765 -16.48 -15.73 4.74
N SER A 766 -17.26 -16.77 4.44
CA SER A 766 -17.91 -17.61 5.45
C SER A 766 -16.89 -18.40 6.28
N ASP A 767 -15.79 -18.84 5.66
CA ASP A 767 -14.71 -19.53 6.37
C ASP A 767 -13.97 -18.58 7.32
N PHE A 768 -13.77 -17.32 6.92
CA PHE A 768 -13.22 -16.30 7.79
C PHE A 768 -14.14 -16.02 8.98
N GLU A 769 -15.44 -15.80 8.74
CA GLU A 769 -16.43 -15.54 9.79
C GLU A 769 -16.45 -16.63 10.88
N LYS A 770 -16.32 -17.91 10.49
CA LYS A 770 -16.27 -19.05 11.43
C LYS A 770 -15.11 -18.96 12.44
N ILE A 771 -14.06 -18.21 12.14
CA ILE A 771 -12.91 -18.00 13.03
C ILE A 771 -13.22 -16.98 14.13
N ARG A 772 -14.19 -16.08 13.91
CA ARG A 772 -14.52 -14.95 14.80
C ARG A 772 -14.65 -15.32 16.29
N PRO A 773 -15.28 -16.43 16.71
CA PRO A 773 -15.38 -16.80 18.13
C PRO A 773 -14.02 -17.07 18.81
N GLY A 774 -13.00 -17.39 18.03
CA GLY A 774 -11.62 -17.61 18.48
C GLY A 774 -10.85 -16.32 18.78
N ILE A 775 -11.31 -15.16 18.29
CA ILE A 775 -10.62 -13.88 18.46
C ILE A 775 -10.80 -13.36 19.89
N LYS A 776 -9.70 -12.94 20.53
CA LYS A 776 -9.66 -12.46 21.91
C LYS A 776 -9.04 -11.06 21.99
N GLY A 777 -9.69 -10.17 22.74
CA GLY A 777 -9.30 -8.78 22.89
C GLY A 777 -10.06 -7.84 21.95
N ALA A 778 -10.35 -6.62 22.41
CA ALA A 778 -11.13 -5.63 21.68
C ALA A 778 -10.43 -5.09 20.43
N GLY A 779 -9.10 -4.89 20.48
CA GLY A 779 -8.30 -4.45 19.35
C GLY A 779 -8.13 -5.53 18.29
N ASN A 780 -7.90 -6.78 18.72
CA ASN A 780 -7.90 -7.93 17.81
C ASN A 780 -9.27 -8.11 17.13
N MET A 781 -10.37 -7.94 17.86
CA MET A 781 -11.72 -8.03 17.31
C MET A 781 -12.00 -6.91 16.31
N GLU A 782 -11.63 -5.65 16.62
CA GLU A 782 -11.82 -4.52 15.70
C GLU A 782 -11.07 -4.73 14.37
N ARG A 783 -9.83 -5.22 14.42
CA ARG A 783 -9.05 -5.55 13.22
C ARG A 783 -9.64 -6.72 12.45
N PHE A 784 -10.13 -7.74 13.15
CA PHE A 784 -10.79 -8.88 12.52
C PHE A 784 -12.07 -8.44 11.80
N ASP A 785 -12.92 -7.66 12.47
CA ASP A 785 -14.17 -7.16 11.93
C ASP A 785 -13.91 -6.19 10.76
N TYR A 786 -12.83 -5.41 10.76
CA TYR A 786 -12.41 -4.61 9.60
C TYR A 786 -12.24 -5.47 8.34
N TRP A 787 -11.53 -6.61 8.42
CA TRP A 787 -11.33 -7.50 7.28
C TRP A 787 -12.61 -8.23 6.89
N LEU A 788 -13.37 -8.73 7.86
CA LEU A 788 -14.62 -9.43 7.59
C LEU A 788 -15.62 -8.52 6.89
N ASN A 789 -15.74 -7.26 7.33
CA ASN A 789 -16.63 -6.28 6.71
C ASN A 789 -16.16 -5.90 5.30
N ASN A 790 -14.86 -5.76 5.05
CA ASN A 790 -14.32 -5.53 3.70
C ASN A 790 -14.63 -6.71 2.75
N PHE A 791 -14.44 -7.95 3.20
CA PHE A 791 -14.74 -9.13 2.39
C PHE A 791 -16.24 -9.31 2.15
N THR A 792 -17.06 -9.04 3.17
CA THR A 792 -18.52 -9.10 3.05
C THR A 792 -19.04 -8.01 2.11
N TYR A 793 -18.48 -6.80 2.20
CA TYR A 793 -18.76 -5.73 1.25
C TYR A 793 -18.41 -6.15 -0.18
N MET A 794 -17.21 -6.70 -0.42
CA MET A 794 -16.80 -7.17 -1.74
C MET A 794 -17.76 -8.26 -2.30
N MET A 795 -18.20 -9.19 -1.45
CA MET A 795 -19.21 -10.20 -1.81
C MET A 795 -20.56 -9.55 -2.17
N LYS A 796 -21.02 -8.55 -1.39
CA LYS A 796 -22.27 -7.83 -1.66
C LYS A 796 -22.21 -6.99 -2.93
N THR A 797 -21.05 -6.46 -3.28
CA THR A 797 -20.83 -5.81 -4.58
C THR A 797 -21.01 -6.80 -5.74
N ALA A 798 -20.50 -8.04 -5.62
CA ALA A 798 -20.72 -9.06 -6.64
C ALA A 798 -22.19 -9.49 -6.75
N GLU A 799 -22.89 -9.60 -5.61
CA GLU A 799 -24.33 -9.86 -5.57
C GLU A 799 -25.12 -8.75 -6.29
N LEU A 800 -24.74 -7.48 -6.07
CA LEU A 800 -25.31 -6.33 -6.76
C LEU A 800 -25.06 -6.39 -8.28
N ASN A 801 -23.84 -6.74 -8.71
CA ASN A 801 -23.52 -6.89 -10.13
C ASN A 801 -24.38 -7.97 -10.80
N CYS A 802 -24.60 -9.10 -10.12
CA CYS A 802 -25.49 -10.17 -10.61
C CYS A 802 -26.95 -9.69 -10.72
N ALA A 803 -27.46 -9.02 -9.67
CA ALA A 803 -28.81 -8.47 -9.66
C ALA A 803 -29.01 -7.43 -10.78
N TRP A 804 -27.97 -6.62 -11.06
CA TRP A 804 -27.97 -5.66 -12.15
C TRP A 804 -28.00 -6.34 -13.52
N GLY A 805 -27.27 -7.44 -13.72
CA GLY A 805 -27.37 -8.25 -14.94
C GLY A 805 -28.81 -8.74 -15.19
N ILE A 806 -29.44 -9.30 -14.16
CA ILE A 806 -30.84 -9.77 -14.24
C ILE A 806 -31.81 -8.60 -14.51
N PHE A 807 -31.56 -7.43 -13.92
CA PHE A 807 -32.35 -6.23 -14.21
C PHE A 807 -32.25 -5.81 -15.68
N ASN A 808 -31.05 -5.83 -16.26
CA ASN A 808 -30.85 -5.49 -17.66
C ASN A 808 -31.61 -6.45 -18.60
N ASP A 809 -31.57 -7.76 -18.33
CA ASP A 809 -32.34 -8.77 -19.09
C ASP A 809 -33.87 -8.55 -19.00
N ALA A 810 -34.34 -8.08 -17.83
CA ALA A 810 -35.75 -7.73 -17.66
C ALA A 810 -36.10 -6.45 -18.44
N MET A 811 -35.24 -5.43 -18.38
CA MET A 811 -35.44 -4.17 -19.09
C MET A 811 -35.36 -4.33 -20.61
N GLU A 812 -34.53 -5.23 -21.14
CA GLU A 812 -34.51 -5.54 -22.57
C GLU A 812 -35.89 -6.01 -23.04
N LYS A 813 -36.54 -6.92 -22.29
CA LYS A 813 -37.91 -7.39 -22.60
C LYS A 813 -38.95 -6.29 -22.48
N VAL A 814 -38.82 -5.42 -21.47
CA VAL A 814 -39.69 -4.25 -21.27
C VAL A 814 -39.54 -3.25 -22.43
N ASN A 815 -38.34 -3.05 -22.94
CA ASN A 815 -38.05 -2.06 -23.96
C ASN A 815 -38.52 -2.47 -25.37
N VAL A 816 -38.70 -3.76 -25.63
CA VAL A 816 -39.28 -4.28 -26.88
C VAL A 816 -40.80 -4.16 -26.93
N GLU A 817 -41.49 -4.02 -25.78
CA GLU A 817 -42.95 -3.84 -25.74
C GLU A 817 -43.34 -2.42 -26.18
N GLU A 818 -44.15 -2.33 -27.24
CA GLU A 818 -44.60 -1.06 -27.83
C GLU A 818 -45.88 -0.52 -27.19
N ASP A 819 -46.77 -1.39 -26.67
CA ASP A 819 -47.97 -0.94 -25.98
C ASP A 819 -47.61 -0.39 -24.59
N LEU A 820 -47.83 0.91 -24.38
CA LEU A 820 -47.43 1.60 -23.16
C LEU A 820 -48.04 1.01 -21.88
N LYS A 821 -49.25 0.43 -21.94
CA LYS A 821 -49.88 -0.18 -20.76
C LYS A 821 -49.27 -1.55 -20.47
N ALA A 822 -49.02 -2.34 -21.51
CA ALA A 822 -48.34 -3.63 -21.41
C ALA A 822 -46.88 -3.43 -20.95
N LYS A 823 -46.19 -2.43 -21.47
CA LYS A 823 -44.83 -2.04 -21.07
C LYS A 823 -44.76 -1.69 -19.59
N ALA A 824 -45.64 -0.81 -19.11
CA ALA A 824 -45.69 -0.44 -17.70
C ALA A 824 -46.05 -1.64 -16.79
N ALA A 825 -46.99 -2.49 -17.21
CA ALA A 825 -47.34 -3.70 -16.47
C ALA A 825 -46.16 -4.71 -16.41
N LEU A 826 -45.44 -4.88 -17.52
CA LEU A 826 -44.27 -5.75 -17.59
C LEU A 826 -43.14 -5.22 -16.72
N ALA A 827 -42.82 -3.93 -16.80
CA ALA A 827 -41.83 -3.26 -15.96
C ALA A 827 -42.15 -3.42 -14.47
N LYS A 828 -43.42 -3.22 -14.10
CA LYS A 828 -43.90 -3.35 -12.72
C LYS A 828 -43.78 -4.77 -12.17
N ASN A 829 -44.02 -5.79 -13.01
CA ASN A 829 -44.05 -7.18 -12.57
C ASN A 829 -42.68 -7.88 -12.66
N THR A 830 -41.76 -7.38 -13.48
CA THR A 830 -40.47 -8.03 -13.74
C THR A 830 -39.27 -7.20 -13.29
N ALA A 831 -39.15 -5.95 -13.74
CA ALA A 831 -37.98 -5.10 -13.47
C ALA A 831 -38.01 -4.43 -12.09
N LEU A 832 -39.16 -3.87 -11.68
CA LEU A 832 -39.29 -3.16 -10.40
C LEU A 832 -38.93 -4.01 -9.16
N PRO A 833 -39.34 -5.29 -9.04
CA PRO A 833 -38.91 -6.13 -7.92
C PRO A 833 -37.40 -6.35 -7.86
N ILE A 834 -36.73 -6.50 -9.01
CA ILE A 834 -35.28 -6.68 -9.09
C ILE A 834 -34.57 -5.40 -8.67
N TYR A 835 -35.04 -4.24 -9.17
CA TYR A 835 -34.47 -2.94 -8.81
C TYR A 835 -34.59 -2.66 -7.30
N LYS A 836 -35.71 -3.01 -6.66
CA LYS A 836 -35.84 -2.94 -5.19
C LYS A 836 -34.80 -3.78 -4.47
N GLU A 837 -34.53 -4.98 -4.97
CA GLU A 837 -33.48 -5.84 -4.42
C GLU A 837 -32.09 -5.23 -4.63
N MET A 838 -31.80 -4.62 -5.79
CA MET A 838 -30.54 -3.88 -6.02
C MET A 838 -30.34 -2.76 -5.00
N VAL A 839 -31.37 -1.93 -4.74
CA VAL A 839 -31.31 -0.86 -3.72
C VAL A 839 -31.03 -1.44 -2.33
N LYS A 840 -31.67 -2.55 -1.98
CA LYS A 840 -31.45 -3.25 -0.70
C LYS A 840 -30.05 -3.81 -0.58
N ILE A 841 -29.56 -4.57 -1.57
CA ILE A 841 -28.19 -5.13 -1.59
C ILE A 841 -27.16 -4.00 -1.49
N THR A 842 -27.41 -2.88 -2.19
CA THR A 842 -26.55 -1.70 -2.11
C THR A 842 -26.51 -1.13 -0.69
N GLY A 843 -27.67 -0.99 -0.03
CA GLY A 843 -27.72 -0.57 1.37
C GLY A 843 -26.98 -1.51 2.33
N GLU A 844 -27.04 -2.83 2.09
CA GLU A 844 -26.26 -3.83 2.83
C GLU A 844 -24.75 -3.67 2.57
N ALA A 845 -24.34 -3.48 1.31
CA ALA A 845 -22.94 -3.23 0.94
C ALA A 845 -22.39 -1.97 1.65
N PHE A 846 -23.14 -0.86 1.63
CA PHE A 846 -22.78 0.37 2.33
C PHE A 846 -22.70 0.18 3.84
N LYS A 847 -23.61 -0.59 4.44
CA LYS A 847 -23.55 -0.91 5.88
C LYS A 847 -22.22 -1.56 6.25
N TYR A 848 -21.78 -2.56 5.50
CA TYR A 848 -20.50 -3.22 5.74
C TYR A 848 -19.32 -2.29 5.45
N PHE A 849 -19.37 -1.52 4.35
CA PHE A 849 -18.26 -0.64 3.99
C PHE A 849 -18.08 0.52 4.98
N LEU A 850 -19.17 1.17 5.41
CA LEU A 850 -19.15 2.20 6.44
C LEU A 850 -18.64 1.69 7.79
N ALA A 851 -18.74 0.38 8.07
CA ALA A 851 -18.13 -0.25 9.24
C ALA A 851 -16.59 -0.40 9.13
N THR A 852 -16.00 -0.14 7.97
CA THR A 852 -14.55 -0.20 7.73
C THR A 852 -13.89 1.17 7.69
N VAL A 853 -14.65 2.25 7.43
CA VAL A 853 -14.10 3.60 7.30
C VAL A 853 -13.31 3.98 8.55
N SER A 854 -12.06 4.39 8.34
CA SER A 854 -11.13 4.74 9.42
C SER A 854 -10.14 5.85 9.07
N ASN A 855 -9.93 6.14 7.79
CA ASN A 855 -9.05 7.20 7.28
C ASN A 855 -9.60 7.81 5.98
N TYR A 856 -8.88 8.79 5.43
CA TYR A 856 -9.26 9.49 4.20
C TYR A 856 -9.33 8.58 2.96
N GLY A 857 -8.57 7.49 2.89
CA GLY A 857 -8.66 6.55 1.77
C GLY A 857 -10.00 5.83 1.68
N GLU A 858 -10.55 5.39 2.82
CA GLU A 858 -11.91 4.82 2.84
C GLU A 858 -12.99 5.89 2.65
N MET A 859 -12.77 7.12 3.13
CA MET A 859 -13.67 8.24 2.84
C MET A 859 -13.68 8.58 1.33
N GLY A 860 -12.53 8.49 0.66
CA GLY A 860 -12.39 8.64 -0.78
C GLY A 860 -13.15 7.56 -1.54
N ASN A 861 -13.08 6.30 -1.09
CA ASN A 861 -13.92 5.23 -1.65
C ASN A 861 -15.42 5.49 -1.43
N ILE A 862 -15.84 6.07 -0.31
CA ILE A 862 -17.25 6.47 -0.11
C ILE A 862 -17.65 7.54 -1.14
N ALA A 863 -16.76 8.48 -1.45
CA ALA A 863 -17.00 9.47 -2.50
C ALA A 863 -17.04 8.81 -3.88
N ASN A 864 -16.15 7.87 -4.19
CA ASN A 864 -16.21 7.06 -5.41
C ASN A 864 -17.58 6.36 -5.53
N LEU A 865 -18.04 5.66 -4.50
CA LEU A 865 -19.34 5.01 -4.57
C LEU A 865 -20.48 6.01 -4.81
N ASN A 866 -20.48 7.16 -4.14
CA ASN A 866 -21.55 8.14 -4.28
C ASN A 866 -21.48 8.98 -5.56
N GLN A 867 -20.30 9.20 -6.14
CA GLN A 867 -20.09 10.09 -7.28
C GLN A 867 -19.84 9.34 -8.60
N HIS A 868 -19.37 8.09 -8.55
CA HIS A 868 -19.03 7.29 -9.71
C HIS A 868 -19.98 6.10 -9.89
N VAL A 869 -20.17 5.29 -8.86
CA VAL A 869 -20.92 4.03 -8.95
C VAL A 869 -22.44 4.23 -8.88
N ILE A 870 -22.93 4.82 -7.78
CA ILE A 870 -24.37 4.96 -7.51
C ILE A 870 -25.12 5.75 -8.60
N PRO A 871 -24.57 6.85 -9.16
CA PRO A 871 -25.22 7.55 -10.27
C PRO A 871 -25.53 6.63 -11.46
N LYS A 872 -24.66 5.66 -11.74
CA LYS A 872 -24.85 4.69 -12.82
C LYS A 872 -25.77 3.53 -12.39
N VAL A 873 -25.40 2.84 -11.30
CA VAL A 873 -26.02 1.56 -10.92
C VAL A 873 -27.45 1.72 -10.43
N LEU A 874 -27.78 2.82 -9.74
CA LEU A 874 -29.13 3.11 -9.24
C LEU A 874 -29.74 4.36 -9.87
N GLY A 875 -28.93 5.36 -10.23
CA GLY A 875 -29.44 6.61 -10.83
C GLY A 875 -29.98 6.39 -12.25
N GLU A 876 -29.13 5.95 -13.17
CA GLU A 876 -29.51 5.74 -14.59
C GLU A 876 -30.53 4.61 -14.75
N THR A 877 -30.30 3.46 -14.12
CA THR A 877 -31.23 2.31 -14.15
C THR A 877 -32.58 2.64 -13.53
N GLY A 878 -32.60 3.39 -12.42
CA GLY A 878 -33.81 3.84 -11.76
C GLY A 878 -34.60 4.82 -12.62
N LYS A 879 -33.91 5.72 -13.32
CA LYS A 879 -34.52 6.63 -14.29
C LYS A 879 -35.16 5.88 -15.45
N GLU A 880 -34.44 4.91 -16.04
CA GLU A 880 -34.97 4.07 -17.13
C GLU A 880 -36.22 3.30 -16.69
N LEU A 881 -36.21 2.74 -15.48
CA LEU A 881 -37.36 2.04 -14.92
C LEU A 881 -38.56 2.97 -14.71
N ALA A 882 -38.35 4.17 -14.17
CA ALA A 882 -39.42 5.16 -13.97
C ALA A 882 -40.07 5.55 -15.30
N GLU A 883 -39.26 5.76 -16.35
CA GLU A 883 -39.74 6.04 -17.71
C GLU A 883 -40.59 4.87 -18.26
N ALA A 884 -40.17 3.62 -18.05
CA ALA A 884 -40.94 2.45 -18.46
C ALA A 884 -42.25 2.26 -17.68
N LEU A 885 -42.29 2.64 -16.39
CA LEU A 885 -43.50 2.61 -15.56
C LEU A 885 -44.48 3.74 -15.88
N GLY A 886 -43.97 4.88 -16.36
CA GLY A 886 -44.76 6.10 -16.55
C GLY A 886 -45.13 6.81 -15.24
N GLU A 887 -44.49 6.46 -14.13
CA GLU A 887 -44.67 7.02 -12.79
C GLU A 887 -43.33 7.10 -12.03
N ASN A 888 -43.29 7.88 -10.94
CA ASN A 888 -42.12 7.91 -10.07
C ASN A 888 -41.90 6.54 -9.41
N LEU A 889 -40.64 6.22 -9.12
CA LEU A 889 -40.31 5.03 -8.34
C LEU A 889 -40.97 5.09 -6.95
N PRO A 890 -41.45 3.95 -6.41
CA PRO A 890 -41.96 3.88 -5.05
C PRO A 890 -40.90 4.24 -3.99
N ASP A 891 -41.32 4.72 -2.82
CA ASP A 891 -40.42 5.15 -1.73
C ASP A 891 -39.43 4.06 -1.28
N ASP A 892 -39.85 2.79 -1.28
CA ASP A 892 -39.00 1.64 -0.94
C ASP A 892 -38.00 1.25 -2.04
N SER A 893 -37.95 2.03 -3.13
CA SER A 893 -37.00 1.92 -4.24
C SER A 893 -36.04 3.11 -4.30
N VAL A 894 -36.06 4.00 -3.31
CA VAL A 894 -35.17 5.16 -3.20
C VAL A 894 -34.07 4.87 -2.16
N PRO A 895 -32.77 5.09 -2.47
CA PRO A 895 -31.70 4.95 -1.48
C PRO A 895 -31.97 5.75 -0.21
N ALA A 896 -31.84 5.09 0.95
CA ALA A 896 -32.06 5.75 2.23
C ALA A 896 -30.96 6.78 2.50
N MET A 897 -31.30 7.95 3.06
CA MET A 897 -30.29 8.96 3.44
C MET A 897 -29.62 8.66 4.79
N ARG A 898 -30.26 7.86 5.65
CA ARG A 898 -29.84 7.69 7.05
C ARG A 898 -28.88 6.53 7.23
N TYR A 899 -27.96 6.69 8.18
CA TYR A 899 -27.11 5.60 8.65
C TYR A 899 -27.93 4.52 9.37
N SER A 900 -27.61 3.26 9.11
CA SER A 900 -28.32 2.08 9.66
C SER A 900 -27.43 1.11 10.43
N GLY A 901 -26.11 1.31 10.42
CA GLY A 901 -25.15 0.46 11.10
C GLY A 901 -25.06 0.69 12.61
N GLU A 902 -24.06 0.07 13.24
CA GLU A 902 -23.74 0.27 14.66
C GLU A 902 -23.01 1.59 14.88
N ALA A 903 -23.16 2.17 16.06
CA ALA A 903 -22.51 3.44 16.39
C ALA A 903 -20.98 3.28 16.40
N ARG A 904 -20.26 4.20 15.76
CA ARG A 904 -18.79 4.17 15.65
C ARG A 904 -18.17 5.54 15.92
N VAL A 905 -16.96 5.53 16.45
CA VAL A 905 -16.08 6.70 16.58
C VAL A 905 -14.88 6.50 15.68
N ILE A 906 -14.61 7.47 14.82
CA ILE A 906 -13.54 7.43 13.81
C ILE A 906 -12.65 8.65 14.01
N VAL A 907 -11.33 8.43 14.02
CA VAL A 907 -10.32 9.50 14.03
C VAL A 907 -9.46 9.30 12.77
N PRO A 908 -9.72 10.05 11.68
CA PRO A 908 -9.13 9.74 10.37
C PRO A 908 -7.63 10.01 10.27
N THR A 909 -7.09 10.86 11.15
CA THR A 909 -5.67 11.25 11.15
C THR A 909 -5.02 10.86 12.48
N LEU A 910 -4.14 9.87 12.46
CA LEU A 910 -3.47 9.35 13.66
C LEU A 910 -2.02 9.81 13.74
N ARG A 911 -1.79 10.97 14.36
CA ARG A 911 -0.44 11.43 14.69
C ARG A 911 0.15 10.57 15.80
N SER A 912 1.26 9.90 15.52
CA SER A 912 2.02 9.12 16.53
C SER A 912 3.10 9.95 17.24
N SER A 913 3.39 11.13 16.69
CA SER A 913 4.32 12.12 17.22
C SER A 913 3.96 13.54 16.77
N VAL A 914 4.33 14.50 17.61
CA VAL A 914 4.06 15.95 17.42
C VAL A 914 5.29 16.74 17.86
N ILE A 915 5.66 17.79 17.13
CA ILE A 915 6.78 18.66 17.52
C ILE A 915 6.36 19.52 18.71
N GLU A 916 7.24 19.73 19.69
CA GLU A 916 6.99 20.61 20.83
C GLU A 916 6.56 22.02 20.36
N GLY A 917 5.37 22.45 20.78
CA GLY A 917 4.75 23.72 20.37
C GLY A 917 3.82 23.64 19.15
N GLU A 918 3.80 22.51 18.42
CA GLU A 918 2.81 22.24 17.37
C GLU A 918 1.42 22.04 18.01
N VAL A 919 0.40 22.65 17.40
CA VAL A 919 -1.00 22.45 17.79
C VAL A 919 -1.51 21.17 17.14
N LEU A 920 -2.01 20.23 17.95
CA LEU A 920 -2.67 19.03 17.45
C LEU A 920 -4.20 19.22 17.48
N ASN A 921 -4.82 19.34 16.31
CA ASN A 921 -6.28 19.36 16.17
C ASN A 921 -6.74 17.98 15.71
N LEU A 922 -7.65 17.37 16.46
CA LEU A 922 -8.20 16.07 16.12
C LEU A 922 -9.59 16.25 15.51
N LYS A 923 -9.75 15.77 14.27
CA LYS A 923 -11.06 15.49 13.69
C LYS A 923 -11.59 14.18 14.27
N VAL A 924 -12.83 14.19 14.75
CA VAL A 924 -13.53 13.00 15.25
C VAL A 924 -14.85 12.89 14.53
N ILE A 925 -15.10 11.75 13.90
CA ILE A 925 -16.36 11.46 13.21
C ILE A 925 -17.15 10.46 14.06
N ILE A 926 -18.37 10.81 14.40
CA ILE A 926 -19.30 9.98 15.16
C ILE A 926 -20.41 9.56 14.20
N LEU A 927 -20.38 8.29 13.82
CA LEU A 927 -21.34 7.70 12.90
C LEU A 927 -22.39 6.92 13.70
N ASP A 928 -23.59 7.47 13.86
CA ASP A 928 -24.70 6.87 14.60
C ASP A 928 -26.04 7.30 13.99
N LYS A 929 -27.13 6.62 14.35
CA LYS A 929 -28.50 6.90 13.88
C LYS A 929 -29.03 8.23 14.39
N LYS A 930 -28.45 8.75 15.47
CA LYS A 930 -28.79 10.02 16.12
C LYS A 930 -27.52 10.66 16.68
N PRO A 931 -27.48 12.00 16.83
CA PRO A 931 -26.39 12.67 17.52
C PRO A 931 -26.15 12.08 18.93
N PRO A 932 -24.89 11.94 19.36
CA PRO A 932 -24.54 11.41 20.68
C PRO A 932 -25.05 12.31 21.81
N GLY A 933 -25.30 11.71 22.98
CA GLY A 933 -25.64 12.47 24.19
C GLY A 933 -24.42 13.17 24.80
N GLN A 934 -23.24 12.56 24.68
CA GLN A 934 -21.96 13.11 25.15
C GLN A 934 -20.81 12.61 24.27
N ALA A 935 -19.82 13.46 24.02
CA ALA A 935 -18.60 13.10 23.30
C ALA A 935 -17.41 13.86 23.90
N GLU A 936 -16.42 13.13 24.42
CA GLU A 936 -15.28 13.68 25.16
C GLU A 936 -13.97 12.98 24.80
N LEU A 937 -12.89 13.75 24.70
CA LEU A 937 -11.53 13.24 24.65
C LEU A 937 -10.95 13.23 26.06
N PHE A 938 -10.37 12.10 26.45
CA PHE A 938 -9.69 11.90 27.71
C PHE A 938 -8.20 11.76 27.46
N TRP A 939 -7.38 12.58 28.12
CA TRP A 939 -5.93 12.52 27.96
C TRP A 939 -5.17 12.65 29.27
N ARG A 940 -3.92 12.18 29.28
CA ARG A 940 -2.96 12.39 30.37
C ARG A 940 -1.51 12.26 29.87
N GLN A 941 -0.57 12.54 30.76
CA GLN A 941 0.81 12.11 30.59
C GLN A 941 0.90 10.57 30.67
N MET A 942 1.60 9.95 29.73
CA MET A 942 1.63 8.49 29.59
C MET A 942 2.04 7.80 30.91
N GLY A 943 1.15 6.96 31.44
CA GLY A 943 1.39 6.20 32.67
C GLY A 943 1.36 7.00 33.98
N SER A 944 0.94 8.27 33.97
CA SER A 944 0.93 9.14 35.16
C SER A 944 -0.37 9.93 35.29
N GLY A 945 -0.91 10.00 36.52
CA GLY A 945 -2.10 10.80 36.84
C GLY A 945 -3.43 10.23 36.33
N GLU A 946 -4.50 10.98 36.61
CA GLU A 946 -5.86 10.73 36.11
C GLU A 946 -6.06 11.34 34.72
N PHE A 947 -6.98 10.78 33.95
CA PHE A 947 -7.36 11.35 32.65
C PHE A 947 -8.14 12.64 32.83
N THR A 948 -7.77 13.67 32.06
CA THR A 948 -8.49 14.93 31.96
C THR A 948 -9.41 14.88 30.74
N GLY A 949 -10.71 15.14 30.96
CA GLY A 949 -11.72 15.18 29.91
C GLY A 949 -11.81 16.56 29.22
N VAL A 950 -11.97 16.56 27.91
CA VAL A 950 -12.19 17.73 27.06
C VAL A 950 -13.37 17.43 26.14
N SER A 951 -14.41 18.25 26.19
CA SER A 951 -15.58 18.08 25.32
C SER A 951 -15.21 18.30 23.85
N LEU A 952 -15.77 17.46 22.98
CA LEU A 952 -15.65 17.64 21.54
C LEU A 952 -16.58 18.76 21.09
N GLU A 953 -16.08 19.64 20.21
CA GLU A 953 -16.88 20.68 19.55
C GLU A 953 -17.55 20.10 18.31
N HIS A 954 -18.88 20.26 18.21
CA HIS A 954 -19.62 19.85 17.02
C HIS A 954 -19.32 20.80 15.86
N VAL A 955 -18.82 20.27 14.74
CA VAL A 955 -18.51 21.06 13.54
C VAL A 955 -19.74 21.07 12.62
N ASN A 956 -20.13 19.91 12.11
CA ASN A 956 -21.32 19.74 11.28
C ASN A 956 -21.61 18.24 11.07
N ARG A 957 -22.89 17.86 10.89
CA ARG A 957 -23.32 16.45 10.70
C ARG A 957 -22.68 15.50 11.75
N GLY A 958 -22.04 14.41 11.36
CA GLY A 958 -21.31 13.51 12.25
C GLY A 958 -19.90 13.97 12.63
N VAL A 959 -19.45 15.16 12.20
CA VAL A 959 -18.07 15.63 12.39
C VAL A 959 -17.95 16.55 13.60
N TYR A 960 -16.96 16.24 14.42
CA TYR A 960 -16.56 16.95 15.63
C TYR A 960 -15.07 17.26 15.57
N SER A 961 -14.64 18.22 16.40
CA SER A 961 -13.23 18.57 16.54
C SER A 961 -12.85 18.75 18.00
N VAL A 962 -11.57 18.54 18.31
CA VAL A 962 -11.00 18.88 19.60
C VAL A 962 -9.54 19.29 19.43
N GLN A 963 -9.19 20.45 19.95
CA GLN A 963 -7.80 20.88 20.04
C GLN A 963 -7.17 20.22 21.27
N PHE A 964 -6.06 19.52 21.08
CA PHE A 964 -5.31 18.97 22.20
C PHE A 964 -4.72 20.13 23.04
N PRO A 965 -4.88 20.12 24.38
CA PRO A 965 -4.34 21.18 25.21
C PRO A 965 -2.81 21.18 25.15
N SER A 966 -2.24 22.16 24.45
CA SER A 966 -0.80 22.34 24.31
C SER A 966 -0.19 23.11 25.48
N GLU A 967 -0.99 23.93 26.19
CA GLU A 967 -0.55 24.66 27.37
C GLU A 967 -0.29 23.70 28.56
N GLY A 968 0.99 23.53 28.91
CA GLY A 968 1.41 22.82 30.12
C GLY A 968 1.96 21.40 29.91
N VAL A 969 1.85 20.83 28.71
CA VAL A 969 2.47 19.52 28.37
C VAL A 969 3.97 19.71 28.18
N LYS A 970 4.71 19.78 29.29
CA LYS A 970 6.17 19.93 29.25
C LYS A 970 6.84 18.56 29.20
N ASN A 971 7.55 18.32 28.09
CA ASN A 971 8.63 17.34 27.96
C ASN A 971 8.29 15.84 28.03
N GLU A 972 7.04 15.42 27.77
CA GLU A 972 6.63 14.03 27.99
C GLU A 972 5.69 13.45 26.92
N THR A 973 5.68 12.11 26.81
CA THR A 973 4.76 11.35 25.96
C THR A 973 3.35 11.42 26.55
N ILE A 974 2.33 11.63 25.73
CA ILE A 974 0.93 11.67 26.15
C ILE A 974 0.17 10.43 25.68
N GLU A 975 -0.90 10.10 26.37
CA GLU A 975 -1.88 9.11 25.93
C GLU A 975 -3.30 9.65 25.99
N TYR A 976 -4.14 9.28 25.02
CA TYR A 976 -5.53 9.71 24.95
C TYR A 976 -6.46 8.66 24.36
N TYR A 977 -7.74 8.77 24.70
CA TYR A 977 -8.84 8.05 24.06
C TYR A 977 -10.05 8.98 23.92
N VAL A 978 -10.99 8.63 23.05
CA VAL A 978 -12.28 9.29 22.90
C VAL A 978 -13.36 8.38 23.46
N ARG A 979 -14.23 8.91 24.31
CA ARG A 979 -15.45 8.25 24.77
C ARG A 979 -16.66 8.98 24.19
N VAL A 980 -17.57 8.23 23.59
CA VAL A 980 -18.85 8.74 23.12
C VAL A 980 -19.97 7.95 23.79
N VAL A 981 -20.93 8.67 24.36
CA VAL A 981 -22.17 8.11 24.90
C VAL A 981 -23.26 8.33 23.85
N THR A 982 -23.75 7.26 23.25
CA THR A 982 -24.79 7.33 22.21
C THR A 982 -26.10 7.88 22.78
N ASN A 983 -27.03 8.27 21.90
CA ASN A 983 -28.36 8.72 22.33
C ASN A 983 -29.12 7.65 23.13
N GLU A 984 -28.78 6.37 22.94
CA GLU A 984 -29.36 5.21 23.63
C GLU A 984 -28.65 4.86 24.95
N GLY A 985 -27.59 5.60 25.31
CA GLY A 985 -26.83 5.41 26.54
C GLY A 985 -25.71 4.37 26.46
N ASN A 986 -25.37 3.88 25.26
CA ASN A 986 -24.23 2.97 25.07
C ASN A 986 -22.93 3.76 25.01
N GLU A 987 -21.85 3.23 25.59
CA GLU A 987 -20.53 3.82 25.51
C GLU A 987 -19.72 3.15 24.39
N ILE A 988 -19.14 3.97 23.52
CA ILE A 988 -18.23 3.54 22.45
C ILE A 988 -16.93 4.32 22.54
N TYR A 989 -15.84 3.69 22.12
CA TYR A 989 -14.49 4.16 22.40
C TYR A 989 -13.60 4.18 21.15
N PHE A 990 -12.71 5.16 21.09
CA PHE A 990 -11.55 5.15 20.20
C PHE A 990 -10.26 5.31 21.03
N PRO A 991 -9.25 4.44 20.87
CA PRO A 991 -9.32 3.15 20.17
C PRO A 991 -10.29 2.19 20.89
N ALA A 992 -10.68 1.10 20.23
CA ALA A 992 -11.59 0.09 20.80
C ALA A 992 -11.03 -0.59 22.07
N THR A 993 -9.73 -0.47 22.32
CA THR A 993 -9.02 -1.01 23.49
C THR A 993 -8.99 -0.06 24.68
N ALA A 994 -9.58 1.13 24.58
CA ALA A 994 -9.59 2.09 25.67
C ALA A 994 -10.58 1.68 26.77
N PRO A 995 -10.29 2.03 28.05
CA PRO A 995 -9.15 2.82 28.51
C PRO A 995 -7.86 2.02 28.77
N GLU A 996 -7.84 0.71 28.54
CA GLU A 996 -6.72 -0.18 28.90
C GLU A 996 -5.47 0.01 28.02
N LEU A 997 -5.67 0.26 26.72
CA LEU A 997 -4.65 0.62 25.74
C LEU A 997 -5.16 1.78 24.89
N ASN A 998 -4.44 2.90 24.94
CA ASN A 998 -4.87 4.19 24.38
C ASN A 998 -3.97 4.61 23.21
N GLN A 999 -4.40 5.62 22.45
CA GLN A 999 -3.55 6.25 21.45
C GLN A 999 -2.44 7.02 22.15
N THR A 1000 -1.20 6.88 21.68
CA THR A 1000 -0.01 7.49 22.31
C THR A 1000 0.76 8.37 21.34
N VAL A 1001 1.07 9.59 21.79
CA VAL A 1001 1.77 10.60 20.99
C VAL A 1001 3.07 10.99 21.66
N VAL A 1002 4.18 10.79 20.95
CA VAL A 1002 5.51 11.21 21.41
C VAL A 1002 5.72 12.68 21.06
N ILE A 1003 6.00 13.51 22.07
CA ILE A 1003 6.38 14.91 21.84
C ILE A 1003 7.86 14.94 21.43
N ILE A 1004 8.17 15.50 20.26
CA ILE A 1004 9.52 15.62 19.69
C ILE A 1004 10.06 17.00 20.00
N ARG A 1005 11.24 17.07 20.60
CA ARG A 1005 11.96 18.33 20.79
C ARG A 1005 13.02 18.48 19.72
N MET A 1006 12.87 19.52 18.91
CA MET A 1006 13.92 19.94 17.99
C MET A 1006 15.07 20.53 18.79
N LYS A 1007 16.28 20.03 18.55
CA LYS A 1007 17.49 20.74 18.99
C LYS A 1007 17.82 21.79 17.94
N ASP A 1008 18.23 22.97 18.37
CA ASP A 1008 18.92 23.91 17.48
C ASP A 1008 20.23 23.23 17.05
N GLU A 1009 20.24 22.70 15.83
CA GLU A 1009 21.46 22.38 15.12
C GLU A 1009 22.01 23.73 14.62
N GLY A 1010 22.72 24.41 15.52
CA GLY A 1010 23.20 25.78 15.31
C GLY A 1010 24.09 25.97 14.10
#